data_AF-A0A933ETD3-F1
#
_entry.id   AF-A0A933ETD3-F1
#
_cell.length_a   1.000
_cell.length_b   1.000
_cell.length_c   1.000
_cell.angle_alpha   90.00
_cell.angle_beta   90.00
_cell.angle_gamma   90.00
#
_symmetry.space_group_name_H-M   'P 1'
#
loop_
_entity.id
_entity.type
_entity.pdbx_description
1 polymer ?
#
loop_
_entity_poly.entity_id
_entity_poly.type
_entity_poly.pdbx_seq_one_letter_code
_entity_poly.pdbx_strand_id
1 'polypeptide(L)'
;MTRRSMLLVSLAVVGLLMILTGGQRLADPAVAQVPTASSTDTGMVVTVGLSAPANGSFLVPGERAVIAVTLRDKLGASLTRNDFATLNLYMYGPQETTKTVTAVKLLDASTDRAATPHHYIDLLKDARVQVDGATLRYTLQPVSSEEPGTYTASLWAVKKGDPPVNQAFALSDFQLGTATVEKQIVEKENCARCHLGADNGQFYLHHVDPGRSPYGSPSIDSIPVRTCKSCHNNEGYAAYPGNIEDPAADLSTTRTPDPIVRRVHGVHMGEELKNPFNTDPDTGSFKFYTSVIFPANVKNCTTCHVDNRWKTQPSRQACGACHDNVWFGETAAMPANWVAHPGGPQANDSGCASCHPADTGGLKPVAEAHRVSQPMNEVAVSITPPANGRFYAAGDTPVVTMVIKDDAGNPIDHTQLNVANFSTAGLFVYGNRAQSVPVLTSIAKNGFSKLRASLNNSIAASGSPERGWTFAAGDTFKIAVNSNPPVEIAAPAGFQTPNQVRNWLASRLSGVTVTATATNVGIRSNIQGERSSIDIYDSAVTKIMGWKNPPRRFSRGVTAGVTMEPYVNPARLSYPVNDLRKLSDPLDYEDPAVTRNVDSITYQLDDVAGLPRGTYMVYVWIQPVAGRDPNFSRPAIGFMTFQVGTATEEKLVATNCKQCHGETIWHLDEGPQHPEPFDPDYCKACHDYTRLNTGDSFAVLGGTSQNGWSGYGAVPIVRRVHGVHRGLYLEHPEAIYAGNPDAFSEVIFPQDIRNCTKCHDPKGSAAWKEKPSRLACMSCHDSAAANGHAQLNTLYTTPDDPWSADRVETCKVCHGAEREFSATSVHNISNPYKPPYPREPER
;
A
#
# COMPACT_ATOMS: atom_id res chain seq x y z
N MET A 1 4.09 27.37 45.96
CA MET A 1 4.00 27.16 47.43
C MET A 1 2.57 26.73 47.72
N THR A 2 2.21 25.59 48.28
CA THR A 2 2.90 24.48 48.97
C THR A 2 1.89 23.33 49.07
N ARG A 3 2.30 22.10 48.69
CA ARG A 3 2.09 20.78 49.35
C ARG A 3 0.63 20.35 49.67
N ARG A 4 0.14 19.12 49.44
CA ARG A 4 0.68 17.75 49.62
C ARG A 4 -0.40 16.75 49.09
N SER A 5 -0.04 15.76 48.28
CA SER A 5 0.06 14.30 48.61
C SER A 5 -1.25 13.48 48.57
N MET A 6 -1.31 12.57 47.57
CA MET A 6 -1.49 11.09 47.65
C MET A 6 -1.83 10.51 49.05
N LEU A 7 -2.64 9.46 49.26
CA LEU A 7 -2.97 8.26 48.48
C LEU A 7 -4.04 7.43 49.26
N LEU A 8 -4.69 6.48 48.56
CA LEU A 8 -5.25 5.19 49.05
C LEU A 8 -6.46 5.20 50.02
N VAL A 9 -7.52 4.45 49.70
CA VAL A 9 -7.71 3.02 50.05
C VAL A 9 -9.06 2.55 49.48
N SER A 10 -9.03 1.38 48.85
CA SER A 10 -10.13 0.59 48.31
C SER A 10 -11.14 0.15 49.38
N LEU A 11 -12.43 0.01 49.06
CA LEU A 11 -13.28 -0.97 49.71
C LEU A 11 -14.39 -1.50 48.79
N ALA A 12 -14.66 -2.79 48.97
CA ALA A 12 -15.37 -3.70 48.09
C ALA A 12 -16.89 -3.48 48.02
N VAL A 13 -17.43 -3.85 46.86
CA VAL A 13 -18.87 -3.91 46.57
C VAL A 13 -19.41 -5.28 46.98
N VAL A 14 -20.42 -5.29 47.87
CA VAL A 14 -21.39 -6.38 48.00
C VAL A 14 -22.72 -5.83 47.49
N GLY A 15 -23.27 -6.49 46.47
CA GLY A 15 -24.51 -6.07 45.82
C GLY A 15 -25.76 -6.52 46.56
N LEU A 16 -26.87 -5.80 46.33
CA LEU A 16 -28.18 -6.37 46.04
C LEU A 16 -29.18 -5.29 45.55
N LEU A 17 -29.51 -5.39 44.26
CA LEU A 17 -30.86 -5.41 43.65
C LEU A 17 -31.94 -4.33 43.95
N MET A 18 -32.35 -3.65 42.85
CA MET A 18 -33.65 -3.02 42.48
C MET A 18 -34.13 -1.79 43.29
N ILE A 19 -34.05 -0.55 42.80
CA ILE A 19 -34.78 0.14 41.70
C ILE A 19 -36.32 0.14 41.85
N LEU A 20 -36.87 1.30 42.23
CA LEU A 20 -37.82 2.11 41.43
C LEU A 20 -38.20 3.39 42.19
N THR A 21 -37.88 4.58 41.64
CA THR A 21 -38.81 5.71 41.39
C THR A 21 -38.04 6.87 40.75
N GLY A 22 -38.63 7.48 39.73
CA GLY A 22 -37.98 8.36 38.77
C GLY A 22 -37.72 9.79 39.20
N GLY A 23 -36.82 10.43 38.44
CA GLY A 23 -36.53 11.85 38.45
C GLY A 23 -35.94 12.24 37.10
N GLN A 24 -36.62 13.15 36.41
CA GLN A 24 -36.40 13.60 35.04
C GLN A 24 -35.00 14.21 34.80
N ARG A 25 -34.39 13.92 33.64
CA ARG A 25 -33.39 14.79 33.01
C ARG A 25 -33.58 14.85 31.49
N LEU A 26 -33.91 16.06 31.05
CA LEU A 26 -33.52 16.83 29.86
C LEU A 26 -32.94 16.06 28.65
N ALA A 27 -33.54 16.35 27.49
CA ALA A 27 -33.33 15.73 26.20
C ALA A 27 -31.95 15.98 25.57
N ASP A 28 -31.33 14.89 25.10
CA ASP A 28 -30.22 14.89 24.14
C ASP A 28 -30.76 14.96 22.69
N PRO A 29 -30.00 15.53 21.73
CA PRO A 29 -30.44 15.66 20.35
C PRO A 29 -30.42 14.31 19.62
N ALA A 30 -31.58 13.93 19.10
CA ALA A 30 -31.89 12.91 18.10
C ALA A 30 -30.73 11.98 17.67
N VAL A 31 -30.55 10.89 18.41
CA VAL A 31 -30.06 9.63 17.85
C VAL A 31 -31.07 9.22 16.78
N ALA A 32 -30.66 9.15 15.53
CA ALA A 32 -31.46 8.52 14.48
C ALA A 32 -31.84 7.12 14.97
N GLN A 33 -33.13 6.89 15.18
CA GLN A 33 -33.65 5.57 15.49
C GLN A 33 -33.25 4.64 14.34
N VAL A 34 -32.32 3.73 14.65
CA VAL A 34 -32.11 2.51 13.89
C VAL A 34 -33.49 1.85 13.76
N PRO A 35 -33.94 1.45 12.56
CA PRO A 35 -35.16 0.67 12.45
C PRO A 35 -34.97 -0.59 13.28
N THR A 36 -35.81 -0.78 14.29
CA THR A 36 -35.84 -2.02 15.07
C THR A 36 -36.31 -3.14 14.15
N ALA A 37 -35.38 -3.79 13.45
CA ALA A 37 -35.61 -5.11 12.92
C ALA A 37 -35.80 -6.04 14.12
N SER A 38 -36.96 -6.68 14.25
CA SER A 38 -37.10 -7.84 15.13
C SER A 38 -36.08 -8.88 14.66
N SER A 39 -35.06 -9.20 15.47
CA SER A 39 -34.02 -10.13 15.04
C SER A 39 -34.57 -11.56 14.95
N THR A 40 -34.94 -11.98 13.74
CA THR A 40 -35.27 -13.37 13.39
C THR A 40 -34.03 -14.23 13.15
N ASP A 41 -32.86 -13.85 13.70
CA ASP A 41 -31.59 -14.53 13.46
C ASP A 41 -31.53 -15.84 14.27
N THR A 42 -31.89 -16.96 13.62
CA THR A 42 -31.81 -18.32 14.16
C THR A 42 -30.42 -18.96 13.97
N GLY A 43 -29.36 -18.16 13.84
CA GLY A 43 -27.96 -18.63 13.80
C GLY A 43 -27.57 -19.40 15.07
N MET A 44 -26.33 -19.88 15.16
CA MET A 44 -25.91 -20.75 16.26
C MET A 44 -24.93 -20.12 17.25
N VAL A 45 -24.95 -20.66 18.47
CA VAL A 45 -23.98 -20.42 19.54
C VAL A 45 -23.47 -21.79 19.99
N VAL A 46 -22.16 -21.99 19.86
CA VAL A 46 -21.49 -23.22 20.27
C VAL A 46 -20.43 -22.87 21.30
N THR A 47 -20.41 -23.58 22.42
CA THR A 47 -19.41 -23.41 23.47
C THR A 47 -18.68 -24.70 23.75
N VAL A 48 -17.38 -24.62 23.98
CA VAL A 48 -16.53 -25.73 24.42
C VAL A 48 -16.11 -25.46 25.86
N GLY A 49 -16.24 -26.46 26.73
CA GLY A 49 -15.73 -26.44 28.09
C GLY A 49 -14.94 -27.69 28.41
N LEU A 50 -14.05 -27.60 29.41
CA LEU A 50 -13.32 -28.73 29.97
C LEU A 50 -13.77 -28.98 31.42
N SER A 51 -13.74 -30.23 31.86
CA SER A 51 -13.79 -30.57 33.29
C SER A 51 -12.57 -29.98 34.02
N ALA A 52 -12.78 -29.50 35.24
CA ALA A 52 -11.71 -28.96 36.07
C ALA A 52 -10.65 -30.01 36.41
N PRO A 53 -9.36 -29.64 36.46
CA PRO A 53 -8.32 -30.51 36.98
C PRO A 53 -8.53 -30.82 38.46
N ALA A 54 -8.07 -31.97 38.92
CA ALA A 54 -8.16 -32.40 40.32
C ALA A 54 -7.44 -31.45 41.28
N ASN A 55 -6.33 -30.86 40.83
CA ASN A 55 -5.59 -29.84 41.58
C ASN A 55 -6.13 -28.40 41.39
N GLY A 56 -7.17 -28.23 40.57
CA GLY A 56 -7.81 -26.95 40.29
C GLY A 56 -7.06 -26.00 39.35
N SER A 57 -5.91 -26.39 38.80
CA SER A 57 -5.05 -25.48 38.02
C SER A 57 -4.53 -26.04 36.69
N PHE A 58 -4.07 -27.29 36.63
CA PHE A 58 -3.57 -27.94 35.41
C PHE A 58 -3.71 -29.46 35.49
N LEU A 59 -3.88 -30.13 34.35
CA LEU A 59 -3.93 -31.59 34.32
C LEU A 59 -2.51 -32.18 34.45
N VAL A 60 -2.40 -33.29 35.18
CA VAL A 60 -1.13 -34.03 35.39
C VAL A 60 -1.15 -35.40 34.71
N PRO A 61 0.02 -36.04 34.47
CA PRO A 61 0.07 -37.37 33.89
C PRO A 61 -0.86 -38.37 34.59
N GLY A 62 -1.63 -39.13 33.82
CA GLY A 62 -2.64 -40.07 34.29
C GLY A 62 -4.06 -39.47 34.45
N GLU A 63 -4.19 -38.15 34.51
CA GLU A 63 -5.48 -37.47 34.63
C GLU A 63 -6.22 -37.39 33.30
N ARG A 64 -7.56 -37.49 33.34
CA ARG A 64 -8.43 -37.39 32.16
C ARG A 64 -9.36 -36.20 32.29
N ALA A 65 -9.48 -35.40 31.24
CA ALA A 65 -10.50 -34.36 31.16
C ALA A 65 -11.66 -34.77 30.26
N VAL A 66 -12.83 -34.20 30.54
CA VAL A 66 -14.04 -34.34 29.73
C VAL A 66 -14.30 -33.02 29.01
N ILE A 67 -14.33 -33.07 27.68
CA ILE A 67 -14.80 -31.98 26.83
C ILE A 67 -16.33 -31.98 26.87
N ALA A 68 -16.93 -30.83 27.14
CA ALA A 68 -18.36 -30.59 27.05
C ALA A 68 -18.64 -29.53 25.97
N VAL A 69 -19.39 -29.91 24.94
CA VAL A 69 -19.83 -29.04 23.86
C VAL A 69 -21.31 -28.74 24.05
N THR A 70 -21.70 -27.47 24.10
CA THR A 70 -23.12 -27.08 24.16
C THR A 70 -23.55 -26.42 22.86
N LEU A 71 -24.69 -26.87 22.32
CA LEU A 71 -25.24 -26.47 21.03
C LEU A 71 -26.55 -25.71 21.23
N ARG A 72 -26.57 -24.42 20.89
CA ARG A 72 -27.77 -23.57 20.97
C ARG A 72 -27.93 -22.70 19.73
N ASP A 73 -29.13 -22.22 19.49
CA ASP A 73 -29.34 -21.09 18.58
C ASP A 73 -29.09 -19.75 19.30
N LYS A 74 -29.04 -18.65 18.55
CA LYS A 74 -28.86 -17.29 19.08
C LYS A 74 -30.04 -16.80 19.91
N LEU A 75 -31.20 -17.46 19.81
CA LEU A 75 -32.39 -17.19 20.62
C LEU A 75 -32.38 -18.01 21.93
N GLY A 76 -31.37 -18.87 22.12
CA GLY A 76 -31.19 -19.69 23.32
C GLY A 76 -31.82 -21.08 23.25
N ALA A 77 -32.52 -21.42 22.16
CA ALA A 77 -33.12 -22.73 21.97
C ALA A 77 -32.05 -23.81 21.82
N SER A 78 -32.35 -24.98 22.35
CA SER A 78 -31.47 -26.15 22.28
C SER A 78 -31.38 -26.68 20.85
N LEU A 79 -30.17 -26.88 20.34
CA LEU A 79 -29.90 -27.59 19.09
C LEU A 79 -29.37 -28.99 19.41
N THR A 80 -29.51 -29.92 18.48
CA THR A 80 -28.97 -31.28 18.58
C THR A 80 -27.86 -31.47 17.55
N ARG A 81 -27.02 -32.52 17.71
CA ARG A 81 -25.98 -32.82 16.71
C ARG A 81 -26.53 -33.06 15.30
N ASN A 82 -27.79 -33.47 15.16
CA ASN A 82 -28.41 -33.74 13.87
C ASN A 82 -28.70 -32.47 13.06
N ASP A 83 -28.75 -31.31 13.72
CA ASP A 83 -28.93 -29.99 13.09
C ASP A 83 -27.64 -29.50 12.39
N PHE A 84 -26.52 -30.22 12.56
CA PHE A 84 -25.21 -29.84 12.06
C PHE A 84 -24.74 -30.71 10.90
N ALA A 85 -24.05 -30.07 9.96
CA ALA A 85 -23.31 -30.70 8.87
C ALA A 85 -21.86 -31.02 9.29
N THR A 86 -21.29 -30.21 10.19
CA THR A 86 -19.93 -30.37 10.71
C THR A 86 -19.91 -30.12 12.22
N LEU A 87 -19.26 -31.00 12.98
CA LEU A 87 -18.86 -30.80 14.38
C LEU A 87 -17.50 -31.46 14.61
N ASN A 88 -16.42 -30.80 14.20
CA ASN A 88 -15.06 -31.34 14.26
C ASN A 88 -14.31 -30.79 15.48
N LEU A 89 -13.99 -31.65 16.43
CA LEU A 89 -13.19 -31.33 17.61
C LEU A 89 -11.70 -31.53 17.33
N TYR A 90 -10.94 -30.45 17.42
CA TYR A 90 -9.48 -30.42 17.34
C TYR A 90 -8.88 -30.10 18.70
N MET A 91 -7.59 -30.39 18.83
CA MET A 91 -6.82 -30.04 20.02
C MET A 91 -5.36 -29.85 19.65
N TYR A 92 -4.76 -28.77 20.14
CA TYR A 92 -3.35 -28.48 19.90
C TYR A 92 -2.69 -27.88 21.14
N GLY A 93 -1.37 -28.03 21.23
CA GLY A 93 -0.54 -27.39 22.25
C GLY A 93 0.89 -27.97 22.28
N PRO A 94 1.80 -27.37 23.08
CA PRO A 94 1.60 -26.11 23.80
C PRO A 94 1.47 -24.91 22.85
N GLN A 95 1.09 -23.74 23.36
CA GLN A 95 0.76 -22.57 22.56
C GLN A 95 1.98 -21.95 21.86
N GLU A 96 3.18 -22.18 22.41
CA GLU A 96 4.45 -21.80 21.78
C GLU A 96 4.58 -22.42 20.39
N THR A 97 4.69 -21.57 19.37
CA THR A 97 4.40 -21.94 17.97
C THR A 97 5.42 -22.91 17.40
N THR A 98 6.68 -22.84 17.86
CA THR A 98 7.75 -23.78 17.46
C THR A 98 7.56 -25.18 18.07
N LYS A 99 6.68 -25.31 19.08
CA LYS A 99 6.40 -26.55 19.80
C LYS A 99 4.99 -27.07 19.56
N THR A 100 4.08 -26.23 19.05
CA THR A 100 2.68 -26.59 18.87
C THR A 100 2.54 -27.78 17.92
N VAL A 101 1.93 -28.84 18.42
CA VAL A 101 1.52 -30.02 17.66
C VAL A 101 0.05 -30.34 17.92
N THR A 102 -0.55 -31.16 17.06
CA THR A 102 -1.88 -31.72 17.32
C THR A 102 -1.81 -32.72 18.47
N ALA A 103 -2.65 -32.58 19.49
CA ALA A 103 -2.64 -33.43 20.68
C ALA A 103 -3.35 -34.78 20.43
N VAL A 104 -2.87 -35.54 19.44
CA VAL A 104 -3.53 -36.78 18.96
C VAL A 104 -3.63 -37.86 20.04
N LYS A 105 -2.69 -37.91 20.98
CA LYS A 105 -2.71 -38.85 22.12
C LYS A 105 -3.90 -38.58 23.04
N LEU A 106 -4.11 -37.33 23.45
CA LEU A 106 -5.26 -36.92 24.26
C LEU A 106 -6.59 -37.16 23.52
N LEU A 107 -6.59 -36.93 22.21
CA LEU A 107 -7.77 -37.15 21.36
C LEU A 107 -8.03 -38.62 21.05
N ASP A 108 -7.09 -39.54 21.30
CA ASP A 108 -7.16 -40.93 20.81
C ASP A 108 -7.36 -40.98 19.28
N ALA A 109 -6.46 -40.28 18.59
CA ALA A 109 -6.36 -40.14 17.14
C ALA A 109 -4.92 -40.41 16.68
N SER A 110 -4.69 -40.33 15.37
CA SER A 110 -3.35 -40.48 14.76
C SER A 110 -2.94 -39.28 13.92
N THR A 111 -1.62 -39.11 13.72
CA THR A 111 -1.06 -38.27 12.65
C THR A 111 -0.98 -39.01 11.31
N ASP A 112 -1.15 -40.33 11.32
CA ASP A 112 -1.34 -41.13 10.10
C ASP A 112 -2.72 -40.83 9.49
N ARG A 113 -2.71 -40.37 8.24
CA ARG A 113 -3.92 -39.99 7.50
C ARG A 113 -4.71 -41.19 6.98
N ALA A 114 -4.12 -42.38 6.96
CA ALA A 114 -4.83 -43.62 6.64
C ALA A 114 -5.65 -44.14 7.84
N ALA A 115 -5.35 -43.67 9.06
CA ALA A 115 -6.07 -44.04 10.26
C ALA A 115 -7.38 -43.25 10.41
N THR A 116 -8.36 -43.84 11.11
CA THR A 116 -9.60 -43.16 11.49
C THR A 116 -9.87 -43.38 12.99
N PRO A 117 -9.96 -42.31 13.81
CA PRO A 117 -9.78 -40.90 13.45
C PRO A 117 -8.31 -40.48 13.33
N HIS A 118 -8.07 -39.41 12.58
CA HIS A 118 -6.76 -38.77 12.48
C HIS A 118 -6.89 -37.25 12.72
N HIS A 119 -6.00 -36.70 13.55
CA HIS A 119 -5.88 -35.28 13.95
C HIS A 119 -7.10 -34.60 14.62
N TYR A 120 -8.33 -35.08 14.39
CA TYR A 120 -9.56 -34.51 14.93
C TYR A 120 -10.60 -35.60 15.15
N ILE A 121 -11.62 -35.28 15.96
CA ILE A 121 -12.76 -36.14 16.25
C ILE A 121 -14.01 -35.57 15.60
N ASP A 122 -14.66 -36.35 14.74
CA ASP A 122 -15.97 -36.01 14.15
C ASP A 122 -17.07 -36.34 15.17
N LEU A 123 -17.56 -35.33 15.89
CA LEU A 123 -18.57 -35.51 16.95
C LEU A 123 -19.94 -35.97 16.43
N LEU A 124 -20.15 -35.94 15.12
CA LEU A 124 -21.36 -36.48 14.50
C LEU A 124 -21.33 -38.02 14.43
N LYS A 125 -20.13 -38.61 14.27
CA LYS A 125 -19.96 -40.02 13.92
C LYS A 125 -19.20 -40.85 14.95
N ASP A 126 -18.34 -40.22 15.75
CA ASP A 126 -17.51 -40.96 16.69
C ASP A 126 -18.36 -41.62 17.80
N ALA A 127 -18.25 -42.95 17.91
CA ALA A 127 -19.04 -43.75 18.83
C ALA A 127 -18.71 -43.50 20.32
N ARG A 128 -17.57 -42.87 20.62
CA ARG A 128 -17.15 -42.52 21.98
C ARG A 128 -17.84 -41.27 22.51
N VAL A 129 -18.52 -40.51 21.64
CA VAL A 129 -19.22 -39.28 22.02
C VAL A 129 -20.52 -39.61 22.76
N GLN A 130 -20.64 -39.08 23.97
CA GLN A 130 -21.86 -39.16 24.75
C GLN A 130 -22.78 -38.02 24.35
N VAL A 131 -24.01 -38.35 23.95
CA VAL A 131 -25.01 -37.38 23.46
C VAL A 131 -26.08 -37.20 24.53
N ASP A 132 -26.19 -35.98 25.04
CA ASP A 132 -27.20 -35.57 26.02
C ASP A 132 -27.95 -34.33 25.51
N GLY A 133 -28.87 -34.57 24.56
CA GLY A 133 -29.64 -33.51 23.89
C GLY A 133 -28.75 -32.46 23.23
N ALA A 134 -28.69 -31.27 23.83
CA ALA A 134 -27.88 -30.14 23.37
C ALA A 134 -26.42 -30.17 23.84
N THR A 135 -26.05 -31.11 24.70
CA THR A 135 -24.70 -31.25 25.21
C THR A 135 -24.06 -32.53 24.68
N LEU A 136 -22.91 -32.41 24.05
CA LEU A 136 -22.07 -33.53 23.64
C LEU A 136 -20.87 -33.62 24.59
N ARG A 137 -20.51 -34.82 25.03
CA ARG A 137 -19.34 -35.04 25.89
C ARG A 137 -18.35 -36.00 25.24
N TYR A 138 -17.07 -35.66 25.33
CA TYR A 138 -15.97 -36.50 24.87
C TYR A 138 -14.89 -36.59 25.95
N THR A 139 -14.58 -37.81 26.39
CA THR A 139 -13.58 -38.05 27.43
C THR A 139 -12.21 -38.26 26.79
N LEU A 140 -11.25 -37.40 27.12
CA LEU A 140 -9.88 -37.50 26.62
C LEU A 140 -9.18 -38.75 27.17
N GLN A 141 -8.11 -39.15 26.49
CA GLN A 141 -7.13 -40.08 27.07
C GLN A 141 -6.36 -39.42 28.21
N PRO A 142 -5.77 -40.23 29.11
CA PRO A 142 -4.94 -39.71 30.18
C PRO A 142 -3.80 -38.85 29.61
N VAL A 143 -3.49 -37.74 30.29
CA VAL A 143 -2.25 -37.01 30.04
C VAL A 143 -1.08 -37.97 30.18
N SER A 144 -0.17 -37.93 29.22
CA SER A 144 0.90 -38.89 29.04
C SER A 144 2.24 -38.17 28.91
N SER A 145 2.71 -37.96 27.68
CA SER A 145 4.00 -37.37 27.35
C SER A 145 3.87 -35.99 26.70
N GLU A 146 2.71 -35.33 26.81
CA GLU A 146 2.51 -33.97 26.34
C GLU A 146 3.45 -33.00 27.07
N GLU A 147 4.03 -32.04 26.35
CA GLU A 147 4.86 -31.01 26.99
C GLU A 147 4.02 -30.13 27.92
N PRO A 148 4.57 -29.64 29.05
CA PRO A 148 3.87 -28.67 29.89
C PRO A 148 3.60 -27.36 29.15
N GLY A 149 2.38 -26.83 29.25
CA GLY A 149 2.01 -25.54 28.66
C GLY A 149 0.50 -25.33 28.52
N THR A 150 0.14 -24.33 27.73
CA THR A 150 -1.24 -23.98 27.40
C THR A 150 -1.70 -24.74 26.16
N TYR A 151 -2.78 -25.50 26.30
CA TYR A 151 -3.42 -26.25 25.23
C TYR A 151 -4.77 -25.65 24.90
N THR A 152 -5.22 -25.79 23.65
CA THR A 152 -6.53 -25.32 23.20
C THR A 152 -7.32 -26.51 22.67
N ALA A 153 -8.52 -26.73 23.22
CA ALA A 153 -9.57 -27.52 22.59
C ALA A 153 -10.38 -26.60 21.67
N SER A 154 -10.59 -26.99 20.42
CA SER A 154 -11.25 -26.14 19.44
C SER A 154 -12.28 -26.92 18.63
N LEU A 155 -13.41 -26.29 18.30
CA LEU A 155 -14.54 -26.95 17.64
C LEU A 155 -14.99 -26.13 16.44
N TRP A 156 -14.82 -26.71 15.24
CA TRP A 156 -15.40 -26.17 14.03
C TRP A 156 -16.80 -26.73 13.83
N ALA A 157 -17.80 -25.85 13.84
CA ALA A 157 -19.20 -26.20 13.71
C ALA A 157 -19.82 -25.53 12.48
N VAL A 158 -20.62 -26.29 11.73
CA VAL A 158 -21.46 -25.80 10.62
C VAL A 158 -22.86 -26.38 10.76
N LYS A 159 -23.87 -25.52 10.92
CA LYS A 159 -25.29 -25.89 11.00
C LYS A 159 -25.89 -26.07 9.59
N LYS A 160 -26.81 -27.02 9.42
CA LYS A 160 -27.54 -27.26 8.15
C LYS A 160 -28.51 -26.12 7.82
N GLY A 161 -28.73 -25.84 6.54
CA GLY A 161 -29.66 -24.79 6.03
C GLY A 161 -28.94 -23.62 5.32
N ASP A 162 -29.71 -22.68 4.75
CA ASP A 162 -29.19 -21.60 3.88
C ASP A 162 -28.30 -20.57 4.62
N PRO A 163 -27.03 -20.34 4.20
CA PRO A 163 -26.04 -19.47 4.87
C PRO A 163 -26.04 -18.01 4.37
N PRO A 164 -25.38 -17.08 5.09
CA PRO A 164 -24.01 -17.17 5.68
C PRO A 164 -23.91 -17.32 7.21
N VAL A 165 -25.01 -17.30 7.98
CA VAL A 165 -25.01 -17.15 9.47
C VAL A 165 -24.89 -18.44 10.31
N ASN A 166 -24.48 -19.56 9.70
CA ASN A 166 -24.54 -20.91 10.31
C ASN A 166 -23.15 -21.54 10.58
N GLN A 167 -22.11 -20.74 10.85
CA GLN A 167 -20.74 -21.22 11.08
C GLN A 167 -20.10 -20.60 12.33
N ALA A 168 -19.36 -21.40 13.10
CA ALA A 168 -18.68 -20.97 14.32
C ALA A 168 -17.42 -21.81 14.56
N PHE A 169 -16.44 -21.21 15.24
CA PHE A 169 -15.24 -21.90 15.68
C PHE A 169 -14.98 -21.55 17.15
N ALA A 170 -15.41 -22.43 18.05
CA ALA A 170 -15.29 -22.22 19.48
C ALA A 170 -13.94 -22.70 19.98
N LEU A 171 -13.32 -21.96 20.91
CA LEU A 171 -12.03 -22.29 21.53
C LEU A 171 -12.20 -22.38 23.05
N SER A 172 -11.47 -23.28 23.69
CA SER A 172 -11.31 -23.36 25.15
C SER A 172 -9.87 -23.71 25.48
N ASP A 173 -9.20 -22.84 26.24
CA ASP A 173 -7.83 -23.09 26.69
C ASP A 173 -7.82 -23.84 28.02
N PHE A 174 -6.77 -24.64 28.23
CA PHE A 174 -6.52 -25.36 29.47
C PHE A 174 -5.01 -25.60 29.64
N GLN A 175 -4.59 -25.99 30.83
CA GLN A 175 -3.17 -26.15 31.16
C GLN A 175 -2.80 -27.61 31.40
N LEU A 176 -1.63 -28.02 30.90
CA LEU A 176 -1.00 -29.30 31.17
C LEU A 176 0.32 -29.09 31.90
N GLY A 177 0.57 -29.83 32.99
CA GLY A 177 1.85 -29.88 33.70
C GLY A 177 2.34 -28.59 34.38
N THR A 178 1.71 -27.44 34.14
CA THR A 178 2.09 -26.13 34.71
C THR A 178 0.87 -25.23 34.84
N ALA A 179 0.83 -24.34 35.84
CA ALA A 179 -0.21 -23.31 35.94
C ALA A 179 0.09 -22.07 35.08
N THR A 180 1.28 -21.98 34.49
CA THR A 180 1.71 -20.81 33.71
C THR A 180 1.00 -20.77 32.36
N VAL A 181 0.15 -19.76 32.18
CA VAL A 181 -0.50 -19.49 30.89
C VAL A 181 0.48 -18.86 29.91
N GLU A 182 0.63 -19.47 28.75
CA GLU A 182 1.46 -18.96 27.66
C GLU A 182 0.78 -17.79 26.95
N LYS A 183 1.59 -16.84 26.46
CA LYS A 183 1.10 -15.69 25.66
C LYS A 183 1.20 -16.00 24.17
N GLN A 184 0.26 -15.52 23.37
CA GLN A 184 0.39 -15.62 21.92
C GLN A 184 1.50 -14.67 21.45
N ILE A 185 2.18 -15.05 20.37
CA ILE A 185 3.22 -14.22 19.73
C ILE A 185 2.61 -13.22 18.73
N VAL A 186 1.38 -13.48 18.29
CA VAL A 186 0.57 -12.65 17.38
C VAL A 186 -0.88 -12.71 17.86
N GLU A 187 -1.56 -11.57 17.85
CA GLU A 187 -2.97 -11.44 18.27
C GLU A 187 -3.85 -11.01 17.09
N LYS A 188 -5.14 -11.38 17.15
CA LYS A 188 -6.10 -11.16 16.04
C LYS A 188 -6.26 -9.69 15.66
N GLU A 189 -6.03 -8.77 16.61
CA GLU A 189 -6.18 -7.33 16.41
C GLU A 189 -5.20 -6.83 15.34
N ASN A 190 -3.99 -7.39 15.29
CA ASN A 190 -2.99 -7.03 14.28
C ASN A 190 -3.40 -7.53 12.89
N CYS A 191 -4.00 -8.72 12.80
CA CYS A 191 -4.59 -9.20 11.55
C CYS A 191 -5.78 -8.33 11.13
N ALA A 192 -6.62 -7.91 12.08
CA ALA A 192 -7.83 -7.12 11.81
C ALA A 192 -7.54 -5.76 11.18
N ARG A 193 -6.33 -5.22 11.42
CA ARG A 193 -5.84 -3.99 10.76
C ARG A 193 -5.91 -4.05 9.25
N CYS A 194 -5.83 -5.23 8.65
CA CYS A 194 -6.10 -5.41 7.22
C CYS A 194 -7.28 -6.32 6.96
N HIS A 195 -7.39 -7.41 7.69
CA HIS A 195 -8.21 -8.53 7.29
C HIS A 195 -9.68 -8.49 7.75
N LEU A 196 -10.07 -7.55 8.62
CA LEU A 196 -11.42 -7.51 9.21
C LEU A 196 -12.38 -6.61 8.42
N GLY A 197 -13.50 -7.17 8.01
CA GLY A 197 -14.69 -6.41 7.60
C GLY A 197 -15.44 -5.90 8.81
N ALA A 198 -15.35 -4.60 9.09
CA ALA A 198 -16.01 -4.01 10.26
C ALA A 198 -17.54 -4.17 10.22
N ASP A 199 -18.14 -4.13 9.04
CA ASP A 199 -19.60 -4.16 8.88
C ASP A 199 -20.22 -5.53 9.20
N ASN A 200 -19.49 -6.63 8.97
CA ASN A 200 -19.99 -7.99 9.19
C ASN A 200 -19.18 -8.81 10.21
N GLY A 201 -18.06 -8.29 10.71
CA GLY A 201 -17.17 -8.93 11.68
C GLY A 201 -16.36 -10.10 11.12
N GLN A 202 -16.33 -10.30 9.80
CA GLN A 202 -15.64 -11.43 9.17
C GLN A 202 -14.19 -11.11 8.82
N PHE A 203 -13.31 -12.09 8.99
CA PHE A 203 -11.96 -12.02 8.46
C PHE A 203 -11.95 -12.52 7.02
N TYR A 204 -11.43 -11.68 6.13
CA TYR A 204 -11.26 -11.98 4.72
C TYR A 204 -9.85 -12.54 4.50
N LEU A 205 -9.74 -13.83 4.78
CA LEU A 205 -8.55 -14.66 4.61
C LEU A 205 -8.88 -15.84 3.69
N HIS A 206 -7.98 -16.80 3.54
CA HIS A 206 -8.07 -17.87 2.53
C HIS A 206 -9.39 -18.67 2.56
N HIS A 207 -10.01 -18.87 3.72
CA HIS A 207 -11.19 -19.73 3.81
C HIS A 207 -12.52 -19.00 3.61
N VAL A 208 -12.54 -17.67 3.51
CA VAL A 208 -13.80 -16.91 3.31
C VAL A 208 -14.39 -17.09 1.91
N ASP A 209 -13.57 -17.47 0.93
CA ASP A 209 -14.01 -17.59 -0.46
C ASP A 209 -14.73 -18.93 -0.69
N PRO A 210 -15.68 -18.99 -1.63
CA PRO A 210 -16.35 -20.22 -2.00
C PRO A 210 -15.34 -21.27 -2.47
N GLY A 211 -15.58 -22.51 -2.08
CA GLY A 211 -14.72 -23.64 -2.42
C GLY A 211 -15.40 -24.92 -1.98
N ARG A 212 -14.89 -25.56 -0.91
CA ARG A 212 -15.56 -26.71 -0.26
C ARG A 212 -16.97 -26.40 0.24
N SER A 213 -17.24 -25.12 0.49
CA SER A 213 -18.55 -24.56 0.82
C SER A 213 -18.92 -23.52 -0.25
N PRO A 214 -20.16 -23.51 -0.76
CA PRO A 214 -20.61 -22.49 -1.71
C PRO A 214 -20.62 -21.06 -1.16
N TYR A 215 -20.44 -20.89 0.15
CA TYR A 215 -20.42 -19.60 0.85
C TYR A 215 -19.09 -19.32 1.56
N GLY A 216 -18.08 -20.15 1.30
CA GLY A 216 -16.84 -20.18 2.07
C GLY A 216 -17.03 -20.67 3.51
N SER A 217 -15.94 -20.62 4.27
CA SER A 217 -15.81 -21.06 5.66
C SER A 217 -15.20 -19.97 6.56
N PRO A 218 -15.81 -18.78 6.67
CA PRO A 218 -15.24 -17.64 7.43
C PRO A 218 -14.98 -17.94 8.90
N SER A 219 -15.66 -18.94 9.50
CA SER A 219 -15.40 -19.31 10.90
C SER A 219 -14.00 -19.88 11.12
N ILE A 220 -13.40 -20.52 10.11
CA ILE A 220 -12.00 -21.04 10.17
C ILE A 220 -11.02 -19.90 10.40
N ASP A 221 -11.33 -18.71 9.91
CA ASP A 221 -10.48 -17.52 9.97
C ASP A 221 -10.89 -16.55 11.09
N SER A 222 -11.88 -16.92 11.92
CA SER A 222 -12.52 -16.00 12.89
C SER A 222 -11.63 -15.50 14.02
N ILE A 223 -10.58 -16.25 14.38
CA ILE A 223 -9.57 -15.83 15.35
C ILE A 223 -8.21 -16.23 14.77
N PRO A 224 -7.67 -15.43 13.83
CA PRO A 224 -6.42 -15.73 13.14
C PRO A 224 -5.30 -16.09 14.10
N VAL A 225 -4.43 -16.98 13.65
CA VAL A 225 -3.44 -17.74 14.44
C VAL A 225 -4.05 -18.82 15.32
N ARG A 226 -5.05 -18.52 16.14
CA ARG A 226 -5.61 -19.51 17.09
C ARG A 226 -6.44 -20.58 16.40
N THR A 227 -7.45 -20.20 15.62
CA THR A 227 -8.24 -21.18 14.85
C THR A 227 -7.36 -21.90 13.83
N CYS A 228 -6.46 -21.17 13.17
CA CYS A 228 -5.51 -21.69 12.19
C CYS A 228 -4.62 -22.80 12.79
N LYS A 229 -4.08 -22.64 14.01
CA LYS A 229 -3.24 -23.65 14.71
C LYS A 229 -3.94 -24.99 14.93
N SER A 230 -5.28 -25.05 14.89
CA SER A 230 -6.05 -26.30 14.92
C SER A 230 -5.71 -27.23 13.75
N CYS A 231 -5.25 -26.65 12.63
CA CYS A 231 -4.85 -27.40 11.44
C CYS A 231 -3.39 -27.14 11.03
N HIS A 232 -2.92 -25.90 11.13
CA HIS A 232 -1.60 -25.42 10.69
C HIS A 232 -0.58 -25.39 11.83
N ASN A 233 -0.15 -26.58 12.27
CA ASN A 233 0.88 -26.73 13.30
C ASN A 233 1.94 -27.75 12.84
N ASN A 234 2.96 -28.01 13.67
CA ASN A 234 4.12 -28.80 13.25
C ASN A 234 3.80 -30.28 12.95
N GLU A 235 2.67 -30.78 13.46
CA GLU A 235 2.12 -32.11 13.15
C GLU A 235 0.61 -31.98 12.89
N GLY A 236 0.28 -31.01 12.04
CA GLY A 236 -1.08 -30.55 11.81
C GLY A 236 -1.84 -31.32 10.72
N TYR A 237 -3.17 -31.19 10.73
CA TYR A 237 -4.01 -31.67 9.64
C TYR A 237 -3.65 -31.01 8.30
N ALA A 238 -3.21 -29.74 8.32
CA ALA A 238 -2.75 -29.06 7.11
C ALA A 238 -1.34 -29.55 6.75
N ALA A 239 -1.18 -30.02 5.52
CA ALA A 239 0.09 -30.47 4.97
C ALA A 239 0.08 -30.37 3.46
N TYR A 240 1.24 -30.15 2.88
CA TYR A 240 1.48 -30.10 1.45
C TYR A 240 1.79 -31.48 0.88
N PRO A 241 1.40 -31.79 -0.36
CA PRO A 241 1.97 -32.92 -1.08
C PRO A 241 3.46 -32.65 -1.38
N GLY A 242 4.29 -33.67 -1.21
CA GLY A 242 5.75 -33.61 -1.45
C GLY A 242 6.60 -33.22 -0.24
N ASN A 243 7.89 -33.06 -0.50
CA ASN A 243 8.91 -32.62 0.46
C ASN A 243 9.63 -31.37 -0.05
N ILE A 244 9.77 -30.35 0.80
CA ILE A 244 10.49 -29.10 0.54
C ILE A 244 12.00 -29.30 0.38
N GLU A 245 12.55 -30.28 1.10
CA GLU A 245 13.98 -30.57 1.15
C GLU A 245 14.38 -31.68 0.16
N ASP A 246 13.39 -32.36 -0.44
CA ASP A 246 13.61 -33.46 -1.38
C ASP A 246 12.69 -33.34 -2.62
N PRO A 247 13.20 -32.74 -3.71
CA PRO A 247 12.48 -32.63 -4.98
C PRO A 247 12.17 -33.97 -5.65
N ALA A 248 12.78 -35.08 -5.20
CA ALA A 248 12.56 -36.42 -5.75
C ALA A 248 11.49 -37.22 -4.98
N ALA A 249 10.95 -36.67 -3.89
CA ALA A 249 9.91 -37.32 -3.11
C ALA A 249 8.61 -37.47 -3.92
N ASP A 250 8.00 -38.66 -3.88
CA ASP A 250 6.70 -38.92 -4.49
C ASP A 250 5.62 -38.04 -3.83
N LEU A 251 5.13 -37.07 -4.60
CA LEU A 251 4.14 -36.08 -4.19
C LEU A 251 2.78 -36.70 -3.82
N SER A 252 2.52 -37.94 -4.26
CA SER A 252 1.25 -38.64 -4.03
C SER A 252 1.19 -39.36 -2.67
N THR A 253 2.35 -39.68 -2.08
CA THR A 253 2.45 -40.49 -0.85
C THR A 253 3.14 -39.76 0.32
N THR A 254 3.99 -38.76 0.05
CA THR A 254 4.69 -37.99 1.08
C THR A 254 3.98 -36.66 1.33
N ARG A 255 3.73 -36.31 2.61
CA ARG A 255 3.18 -35.00 2.99
C ARG A 255 4.06 -34.27 4.00
N THR A 256 4.43 -33.03 3.70
CA THR A 256 5.12 -32.15 4.65
C THR A 256 4.12 -31.29 5.41
N PRO A 257 4.17 -31.21 6.75
CA PRO A 257 3.32 -30.32 7.54
C PRO A 257 3.30 -28.89 7.01
N ASP A 258 2.14 -28.23 7.14
CA ASP A 258 1.94 -26.82 6.81
C ASP A 258 1.81 -25.98 8.08
N PRO A 259 2.93 -25.70 8.76
CA PRO A 259 2.92 -24.95 10.01
C PRO A 259 2.61 -23.48 9.73
N ILE A 260 1.85 -22.88 10.64
CA ILE A 260 1.38 -21.50 10.48
C ILE A 260 2.50 -20.47 10.26
N VAL A 261 3.67 -20.68 10.87
CA VAL A 261 4.83 -19.78 10.71
C VAL A 261 5.24 -19.69 9.25
N ARG A 262 5.35 -20.84 8.57
CA ARG A 262 5.71 -20.89 7.16
C ARG A 262 4.62 -20.28 6.29
N ARG A 263 3.36 -20.63 6.57
CA ARG A 263 2.20 -20.14 5.81
C ARG A 263 2.09 -18.63 5.87
N VAL A 264 2.11 -18.05 7.06
CA VAL A 264 1.92 -16.61 7.26
C VAL A 264 3.09 -15.83 6.68
N HIS A 265 4.33 -16.17 7.02
CA HIS A 265 5.49 -15.45 6.47
C HIS A 265 5.61 -15.61 4.96
N GLY A 266 5.48 -16.84 4.43
CA GLY A 266 5.59 -17.09 2.99
C GLY A 266 4.54 -16.35 2.17
N VAL A 267 3.27 -16.33 2.63
CA VAL A 267 2.20 -15.59 1.92
C VAL A 267 2.45 -14.08 1.91
N HIS A 268 2.95 -13.49 3.01
CA HIS A 268 3.23 -12.06 3.06
C HIS A 268 4.59 -11.69 2.45
N MET A 269 5.50 -12.65 2.26
CA MET A 269 6.68 -12.44 1.43
C MET A 269 6.31 -12.47 -0.05
N GLY A 270 5.36 -13.34 -0.42
CA GLY A 270 4.64 -13.30 -1.70
C GLY A 270 5.55 -13.27 -2.92
N GLU A 271 5.45 -12.22 -3.74
CA GLU A 271 6.27 -12.04 -4.95
C GLU A 271 7.78 -11.88 -4.69
N GLU A 272 8.17 -11.52 -3.47
CA GLU A 272 9.58 -11.30 -3.14
C GLU A 272 10.34 -12.61 -2.85
N LEU A 273 9.62 -13.74 -2.69
CA LEU A 273 10.17 -15.07 -2.51
C LEU A 273 11.12 -15.46 -3.67
N LYS A 274 12.25 -16.07 -3.35
CA LYS A 274 13.28 -16.45 -4.34
C LYS A 274 13.14 -17.88 -4.83
N ASN A 275 12.57 -18.75 -4.02
CA ASN A 275 12.31 -20.15 -4.35
C ASN A 275 10.94 -20.59 -3.78
N PRO A 276 9.84 -19.98 -4.25
CA PRO A 276 8.52 -20.23 -3.70
C PRO A 276 8.16 -21.71 -3.86
N PHE A 277 7.66 -22.31 -2.77
CA PHE A 277 7.46 -23.76 -2.68
C PHE A 277 6.20 -24.21 -3.43
N ASN A 278 6.29 -25.28 -4.23
CA ASN A 278 5.13 -25.93 -4.86
C ASN A 278 4.25 -24.95 -5.67
N THR A 279 4.87 -24.29 -6.65
CA THR A 279 4.29 -23.21 -7.47
C THR A 279 3.77 -23.64 -8.84
N ASP A 280 3.67 -24.95 -9.09
CA ASP A 280 3.07 -25.47 -10.31
C ASP A 280 1.71 -24.80 -10.55
N PRO A 281 1.47 -24.14 -11.70
CA PRO A 281 0.29 -23.31 -11.90
C PRO A 281 -1.02 -24.13 -11.90
N ASP A 282 -0.95 -25.43 -12.11
CA ASP A 282 -2.12 -26.30 -12.20
C ASP A 282 -2.37 -27.04 -10.89
N THR A 283 -1.30 -27.58 -10.29
CA THR A 283 -1.33 -28.53 -9.16
C THR A 283 -0.65 -28.00 -7.89
N GLY A 284 0.05 -26.86 -7.99
CA GLY A 284 0.84 -26.29 -6.93
C GLY A 284 0.01 -25.75 -5.77
N SER A 285 0.51 -25.96 -4.54
CA SER A 285 -0.14 -25.45 -3.32
C SER A 285 0.10 -23.95 -3.08
N PHE A 286 1.10 -23.33 -3.74
CA PHE A 286 1.37 -21.89 -3.65
C PHE A 286 1.19 -21.12 -4.96
N LYS A 287 0.59 -21.73 -5.98
CA LYS A 287 0.39 -21.11 -7.31
C LYS A 287 -0.27 -19.72 -7.29
N PHE A 288 -1.05 -19.42 -6.24
CA PHE A 288 -1.77 -18.16 -6.08
C PHE A 288 -1.12 -17.19 -5.09
N TYR A 289 -0.01 -17.55 -4.44
CA TYR A 289 0.62 -16.71 -3.42
C TYR A 289 1.82 -15.93 -3.96
N THR A 290 2.38 -16.32 -5.10
CA THR A 290 3.53 -15.61 -5.70
C THR A 290 3.18 -14.25 -6.28
N SER A 291 1.90 -13.89 -6.39
CA SER A 291 1.44 -12.56 -6.79
C SER A 291 0.96 -11.72 -5.61
N VAL A 292 1.07 -12.23 -4.37
CA VAL A 292 0.69 -11.46 -3.19
C VAL A 292 1.75 -10.39 -2.95
N ILE A 293 1.29 -9.15 -2.80
CA ILE A 293 2.12 -7.99 -2.48
C ILE A 293 1.75 -7.54 -1.07
N PHE A 294 2.71 -7.50 -0.16
CA PHE A 294 2.47 -6.98 1.18
C PHE A 294 2.34 -5.45 1.13
N PRO A 295 1.25 -4.85 1.61
CA PRO A 295 1.01 -3.42 1.44
C PRO A 295 1.95 -2.52 2.26
N ALA A 296 2.63 -3.08 3.26
CA ALA A 296 3.65 -2.40 4.05
C ALA A 296 5.04 -2.98 3.78
N ASN A 297 6.06 -2.42 4.43
CA ASN A 297 7.38 -3.04 4.44
C ASN A 297 7.35 -4.36 5.23
N VAL A 298 7.60 -5.49 4.56
CA VAL A 298 7.57 -6.84 5.16
C VAL A 298 8.57 -7.02 6.31
N LYS A 299 9.63 -6.19 6.37
CA LYS A 299 10.58 -6.16 7.50
C LYS A 299 9.98 -5.58 8.78
N ASN A 300 8.81 -4.94 8.72
CA ASN A 300 8.15 -4.40 9.91
C ASN A 300 7.48 -5.51 10.73
N CYS A 301 8.28 -6.28 11.48
CA CYS A 301 7.82 -7.42 12.27
C CYS A 301 6.74 -7.04 13.31
N THR A 302 6.78 -5.81 13.83
CA THR A 302 5.81 -5.30 14.80
C THR A 302 4.41 -5.04 14.22
N THR A 303 4.26 -5.13 12.90
CA THR A 303 2.94 -5.15 12.25
C THR A 303 2.09 -6.33 12.74
N CYS A 304 2.74 -7.48 13.04
CA CYS A 304 2.08 -8.70 13.49
C CYS A 304 2.47 -9.09 14.92
N HIS A 305 3.76 -9.03 15.26
CA HIS A 305 4.27 -9.56 16.53
C HIS A 305 4.00 -8.63 17.72
N VAL A 306 3.44 -9.19 18.79
CA VAL A 306 3.07 -8.45 20.01
C VAL A 306 4.12 -8.52 21.12
N ASP A 307 5.20 -9.29 20.92
CA ASP A 307 6.34 -9.37 21.83
C ASP A 307 7.66 -9.52 21.05
N ASN A 308 8.78 -9.72 21.75
CA ASN A 308 10.13 -9.73 21.16
C ASN A 308 10.61 -11.10 20.66
N ARG A 309 9.81 -12.17 20.72
CA ARG A 309 10.26 -13.51 20.30
C ARG A 309 10.66 -13.59 18.83
N TRP A 310 10.10 -12.74 17.96
CA TRP A 310 10.52 -12.63 16.55
C TRP A 310 12.00 -12.26 16.37
N LYS A 311 12.61 -11.56 17.35
CA LYS A 311 14.04 -11.21 17.33
C LYS A 311 14.89 -11.96 18.35
N THR A 312 14.30 -12.50 19.41
CA THR A 312 15.05 -13.24 20.45
C THR A 312 15.08 -14.75 20.24
N GLN A 313 14.22 -15.30 19.38
CA GLN A 313 14.13 -16.74 19.11
C GLN A 313 14.17 -17.03 17.58
N PRO A 314 15.26 -16.69 16.88
CA PRO A 314 15.42 -17.03 15.47
C PRO A 314 15.43 -18.56 15.29
N SER A 315 14.77 -19.03 14.23
CA SER A 315 14.68 -20.45 13.89
C SER A 315 14.78 -20.65 12.38
N ARG A 316 15.25 -21.82 11.94
CA ARG A 316 15.29 -22.18 10.51
C ARG A 316 13.90 -22.09 9.88
N GLN A 317 12.87 -22.54 10.60
CA GLN A 317 11.48 -22.52 10.15
C GLN A 317 10.94 -21.09 9.95
N ALA A 318 11.23 -20.16 10.86
CA ALA A 318 10.76 -18.78 10.75
C ALA A 318 11.54 -17.98 9.70
N CYS A 319 12.88 -18.04 9.76
CA CYS A 319 13.75 -17.28 8.86
C CYS A 319 13.64 -17.80 7.41
N GLY A 320 13.64 -19.13 7.24
CA GLY A 320 13.54 -19.78 5.94
C GLY A 320 12.15 -19.69 5.29
N ALA A 321 11.15 -19.12 5.98
CA ALA A 321 9.85 -18.85 5.37
C ALA A 321 9.85 -17.62 4.45
N CYS A 322 10.71 -16.62 4.73
CA CYS A 322 10.95 -15.47 3.84
C CYS A 322 12.27 -15.60 3.09
N HIS A 323 13.32 -16.09 3.76
CA HIS A 323 14.63 -16.40 3.15
C HIS A 323 14.61 -17.81 2.57
N ASP A 324 13.68 -18.05 1.65
CA ASP A 324 13.24 -19.35 1.15
C ASP A 324 14.21 -20.06 0.21
N ASN A 325 15.32 -19.41 -0.16
CA ASN A 325 16.41 -20.03 -0.91
C ASN A 325 17.67 -20.28 -0.04
N VAL A 326 17.61 -20.09 1.28
CA VAL A 326 18.74 -20.31 2.19
C VAL A 326 18.75 -21.72 2.73
N TRP A 327 19.80 -22.47 2.42
CA TRP A 327 19.96 -23.87 2.84
C TRP A 327 20.71 -23.97 4.16
N PHE A 328 20.04 -24.51 5.18
CA PHE A 328 20.60 -24.71 6.51
C PHE A 328 21.19 -26.11 6.74
N GLY A 329 21.11 -27.01 5.75
CA GLY A 329 21.65 -28.37 5.84
C GLY A 329 23.09 -28.49 5.33
N GLU A 330 23.55 -29.73 5.18
CA GLU A 330 24.85 -30.04 4.58
C GLU A 330 24.90 -29.60 3.12
N THR A 331 25.98 -28.91 2.70
CA THR A 331 26.11 -28.40 1.33
C THR A 331 26.04 -29.50 0.28
N ALA A 332 26.50 -30.72 0.61
CA ALA A 332 26.43 -31.88 -0.28
C ALA A 332 24.99 -32.33 -0.60
N ALA A 333 24.03 -32.00 0.27
CA ALA A 333 22.61 -32.31 0.11
C ALA A 333 21.79 -31.10 -0.37
N MET A 334 22.44 -29.98 -0.67
CA MET A 334 21.76 -28.75 -1.07
C MET A 334 21.09 -28.91 -2.44
N PRO A 335 19.78 -28.60 -2.57
CA PRO A 335 19.11 -28.67 -3.87
C PRO A 335 19.59 -27.57 -4.85
N ALA A 336 19.37 -27.79 -6.14
CA ALA A 336 19.64 -26.78 -7.16
C ALA A 336 18.79 -25.51 -6.91
N ASN A 337 19.39 -24.33 -7.13
CA ASN A 337 18.82 -22.98 -6.88
C ASN A 337 18.78 -22.51 -5.42
N TRP A 338 19.40 -23.25 -4.49
CA TRP A 338 19.60 -22.80 -3.12
C TRP A 338 20.99 -22.20 -2.91
N VAL A 339 21.11 -21.38 -1.86
CA VAL A 339 22.36 -20.80 -1.39
C VAL A 339 22.66 -21.32 0.01
N ALA A 340 23.83 -21.91 0.21
CA ALA A 340 24.25 -22.42 1.52
C ALA A 340 24.30 -21.29 2.54
N HIS A 341 23.76 -21.54 3.74
CA HIS A 341 23.83 -20.60 4.84
C HIS A 341 25.29 -20.26 5.17
N PRO A 342 25.70 -18.96 5.20
CA PRO A 342 27.12 -18.58 5.35
C PRO A 342 27.76 -19.04 6.68
N GLY A 343 26.95 -19.26 7.72
CA GLY A 343 27.39 -19.82 9.00
C GLY A 343 27.58 -21.33 9.00
N GLY A 344 27.44 -22.00 7.86
CA GLY A 344 27.50 -23.45 7.72
C GLY A 344 26.20 -24.17 8.14
N PRO A 345 26.18 -25.51 8.03
CA PRO A 345 25.04 -26.35 8.39
C PRO A 345 24.60 -26.16 9.84
N GLN A 346 23.29 -26.10 10.07
CA GLN A 346 22.66 -25.92 11.37
C GLN A 346 21.78 -27.15 11.68
N ALA A 347 22.20 -27.95 12.67
CA ALA A 347 21.45 -29.15 13.08
C ALA A 347 20.12 -28.82 13.78
N ASN A 348 20.07 -27.70 14.49
CA ASN A 348 18.90 -27.20 15.22
C ASN A 348 18.98 -25.68 15.39
N ASP A 349 17.98 -25.09 16.05
CA ASP A 349 17.84 -23.64 16.17
C ASP A 349 18.58 -23.03 17.38
N SER A 350 19.22 -23.85 18.24
CA SER A 350 19.83 -23.37 19.49
C SER A 350 21.03 -22.44 19.27
N GLY A 351 21.72 -22.57 18.12
CA GLY A 351 22.88 -21.74 17.77
C GLY A 351 22.52 -20.39 17.14
N CYS A 352 21.29 -20.22 16.65
CA CYS A 352 20.94 -19.10 15.78
C CYS A 352 21.16 -17.73 16.45
N ALA A 353 20.71 -17.58 17.70
CA ALA A 353 20.80 -16.31 18.45
C ALA A 353 22.25 -15.89 18.78
N SER A 354 23.22 -16.79 18.70
CA SER A 354 24.63 -16.45 18.95
C SER A 354 25.24 -15.60 17.82
N CYS A 355 24.88 -15.90 16.57
CA CYS A 355 25.29 -15.15 15.38
C CYS A 355 24.30 -14.04 15.01
N HIS A 356 23.02 -14.27 15.30
CA HIS A 356 21.90 -13.37 15.04
C HIS A 356 21.26 -12.90 16.37
N PRO A 357 21.94 -12.04 17.15
CA PRO A 357 21.38 -11.52 18.38
C PRO A 357 20.18 -10.60 18.11
N ALA A 358 19.39 -10.32 19.14
CA ALA A 358 18.16 -9.57 18.98
C ALA A 358 18.37 -8.14 18.46
N ASP A 359 19.30 -7.38 19.06
CA ASP A 359 19.39 -5.94 18.86
C ASP A 359 20.72 -5.47 18.25
N THR A 360 21.86 -5.84 18.85
CA THR A 360 23.21 -5.37 18.45
C THR A 360 24.26 -6.46 18.64
N GLY A 361 25.39 -6.36 17.93
CA GLY A 361 26.52 -7.29 18.05
C GLY A 361 26.39 -8.54 17.19
N GLY A 362 27.23 -9.56 17.42
CA GLY A 362 27.23 -10.76 16.57
C GLY A 362 27.57 -10.47 15.10
N LEU A 363 27.17 -11.36 14.18
CA LEU A 363 27.42 -11.17 12.75
C LEU A 363 26.35 -10.30 12.09
N LYS A 364 25.07 -10.55 12.41
CA LYS A 364 23.91 -9.85 11.85
C LYS A 364 22.74 -9.83 12.84
N PRO A 365 22.58 -8.79 13.68
CA PRO A 365 21.44 -8.67 14.57
C PRO A 365 20.10 -8.67 13.83
N VAL A 366 19.08 -9.31 14.41
CA VAL A 366 17.77 -9.44 13.77
C VAL A 366 17.08 -8.08 13.65
N ALA A 367 17.00 -7.29 14.73
CA ALA A 367 16.31 -5.99 14.68
C ALA A 367 17.04 -4.97 13.77
N GLU A 368 18.37 -5.02 13.69
CA GLU A 368 19.14 -4.16 12.80
C GLU A 368 18.89 -4.51 11.33
N ALA A 369 18.95 -5.80 10.98
CA ALA A 369 18.72 -6.28 9.62
C ALA A 369 17.28 -6.04 9.13
N HIS A 370 16.32 -6.04 10.06
CA HIS A 370 14.89 -5.81 9.78
C HIS A 370 14.44 -4.38 10.13
N ARG A 371 15.37 -3.44 10.34
CA ARG A 371 15.03 -2.06 10.63
C ARG A 371 14.36 -1.42 9.41
N VAL A 372 13.19 -0.83 9.64
CA VAL A 372 12.53 0.07 8.69
C VAL A 372 13.05 1.49 8.98
N SER A 373 14.06 1.95 8.25
CA SER A 373 14.57 3.31 8.37
C SER A 373 13.81 4.28 7.46
N GLN A 374 13.57 5.49 7.94
CA GLN A 374 13.08 6.62 7.14
C GLN A 374 14.27 7.22 6.36
N PRO A 375 14.33 7.11 5.02
CA PRO A 375 15.48 7.54 4.25
C PRO A 375 15.36 9.00 3.79
N MET A 376 14.80 9.89 4.62
CA MET A 376 14.62 11.30 4.28
C MET A 376 15.04 12.22 5.42
N ASN A 377 15.45 13.43 5.04
CA ASN A 377 15.69 14.52 5.95
C ASN A 377 14.43 15.39 6.10
N GLU A 378 14.42 16.22 7.13
CA GLU A 378 13.29 17.11 7.45
C GLU A 378 13.50 18.49 6.82
N VAL A 379 12.43 19.08 6.29
CA VAL A 379 12.33 20.51 6.06
C VAL A 379 11.31 21.07 7.07
N ALA A 380 11.78 21.86 8.03
CA ALA A 380 10.88 22.54 8.95
C ALA A 380 10.19 23.70 8.21
N VAL A 381 8.85 23.67 8.17
CA VAL A 381 8.04 24.68 7.48
C VAL A 381 7.23 25.46 8.51
N SER A 382 7.18 26.78 8.35
CA SER A 382 6.33 27.67 9.14
C SER A 382 5.74 28.78 8.26
N ILE A 383 4.71 29.45 8.75
CA ILE A 383 4.04 30.54 8.05
C ILE A 383 3.74 31.68 9.03
N THR A 384 3.86 32.93 8.59
CA THR A 384 3.56 34.11 9.43
C THR A 384 2.11 34.08 9.92
N PRO A 385 1.81 34.21 11.22
CA PRO A 385 0.45 34.10 11.74
C PRO A 385 -0.56 35.03 11.03
N PRO A 386 -1.84 34.62 10.88
CA PRO A 386 -2.87 35.48 10.30
C PRO A 386 -3.10 36.71 11.16
N ALA A 387 -3.47 37.84 10.54
CA ALA A 387 -3.66 39.11 11.25
C ALA A 387 -4.73 39.03 12.36
N ASN A 388 -5.76 38.20 12.16
CA ASN A 388 -6.82 37.96 13.15
C ASN A 388 -6.51 36.82 14.16
N GLY A 389 -5.34 36.18 14.06
CA GLY A 389 -4.90 35.11 14.94
C GLY A 389 -5.59 33.75 14.76
N ARG A 390 -6.48 33.58 13.76
CA ARG A 390 -7.28 32.35 13.57
C ARG A 390 -7.20 31.76 12.17
N PHE A 391 -7.34 32.56 11.13
CA PHE A 391 -7.34 32.13 9.73
C PHE A 391 -6.99 33.31 8.82
N TYR A 392 -6.45 33.06 7.63
CA TYR A 392 -6.15 34.13 6.69
C TYR A 392 -7.41 34.64 5.99
N ALA A 393 -7.53 35.95 5.86
CA ALA A 393 -8.62 36.65 5.19
C ALA A 393 -8.07 37.57 4.09
N ALA A 394 -8.96 38.03 3.20
CA ALA A 394 -8.58 38.94 2.12
C ALA A 394 -7.75 40.13 2.64
N GLY A 395 -6.64 40.41 1.96
CA GLY A 395 -5.61 41.36 2.36
C GLY A 395 -4.42 40.74 3.10
N ASP A 396 -4.53 39.51 3.61
CA ASP A 396 -3.40 38.80 4.20
C ASP A 396 -2.48 38.25 3.09
N THR A 397 -1.17 38.57 3.20
CA THR A 397 -0.10 38.07 2.33
C THR A 397 0.93 37.31 3.17
N PRO A 398 0.72 36.01 3.43
CA PRO A 398 1.56 35.28 4.37
C PRO A 398 2.98 35.02 3.83
N VAL A 399 3.98 34.93 4.71
CA VAL A 399 5.34 34.48 4.35
C VAL A 399 5.54 33.06 4.85
N VAL A 400 5.92 32.17 3.94
CA VAL A 400 6.35 30.81 4.25
C VAL A 400 7.86 30.83 4.54
N THR A 401 8.27 30.24 5.65
CA THR A 401 9.68 30.06 6.04
C THR A 401 10.02 28.59 6.08
N MET A 402 11.12 28.21 5.42
CA MET A 402 11.58 26.84 5.25
C MET A 402 13.02 26.70 5.77
N VAL A 403 13.26 25.67 6.58
CA VAL A 403 14.59 25.30 7.09
C VAL A 403 14.86 23.84 6.73
N ILE A 404 15.68 23.65 5.70
CA ILE A 404 16.15 22.37 5.18
C ILE A 404 17.26 21.84 6.09
N LYS A 405 17.12 20.58 6.55
CA LYS A 405 18.10 19.93 7.42
C LYS A 405 18.87 18.82 6.68
N ASP A 406 20.12 18.62 7.09
CA ASP A 406 21.02 17.58 6.58
C ASP A 406 20.73 16.19 7.19
N ASP A 407 21.53 15.19 6.82
CA ASP A 407 21.38 13.79 7.28
C ASP A 407 21.57 13.63 8.80
N ALA A 408 22.19 14.62 9.46
CA ALA A 408 22.39 14.68 10.91
C ALA A 408 21.33 15.53 11.63
N GLY A 409 20.39 16.14 10.89
CA GLY A 409 19.32 16.98 11.42
C GLY A 409 19.72 18.44 11.67
N ASN A 410 20.87 18.89 11.15
CA ASN A 410 21.31 20.28 11.27
C ASN A 410 20.84 21.11 10.07
N PRO A 411 20.48 22.40 10.24
CA PRO A 411 20.20 23.28 9.11
C PRO A 411 21.39 23.39 8.14
N ILE A 412 21.11 23.34 6.83
CA ILE A 412 22.12 23.63 5.79
C ILE A 412 22.27 25.15 5.57
N ASP A 413 23.34 25.57 4.88
CA ASP A 413 23.43 26.94 4.34
C ASP A 413 22.54 27.08 3.09
N HIS A 414 21.40 27.75 3.23
CA HIS A 414 20.43 27.84 2.13
C HIS A 414 20.86 28.81 1.03
N THR A 415 21.92 29.60 1.23
CA THR A 415 22.54 30.38 0.14
C THR A 415 23.21 29.47 -0.90
N GLN A 416 23.52 28.22 -0.52
CA GLN A 416 24.08 27.19 -1.39
C GLN A 416 23.02 26.31 -2.06
N LEU A 417 21.72 26.59 -1.86
CA LEU A 417 20.64 25.91 -2.57
C LEU A 417 20.59 26.37 -4.04
N ASN A 418 21.25 25.62 -4.92
CA ASN A 418 21.38 25.93 -6.35
C ASN A 418 21.29 24.66 -7.22
N VAL A 419 21.17 24.85 -8.54
CA VAL A 419 21.05 23.75 -9.52
C VAL A 419 22.28 22.84 -9.63
N ALA A 420 23.44 23.24 -9.10
CA ALA A 420 24.64 22.40 -9.09
C ALA A 420 24.63 21.38 -7.95
N ASN A 421 24.06 21.76 -6.80
CA ASN A 421 24.00 20.93 -5.59
C ASN A 421 22.68 20.15 -5.49
N PHE A 422 21.59 20.69 -6.02
CA PHE A 422 20.24 20.13 -5.88
C PHE A 422 19.54 19.94 -7.23
N SER A 423 19.07 18.72 -7.50
CA SER A 423 18.32 18.38 -8.71
C SER A 423 16.86 18.84 -8.63
N THR A 424 16.33 18.99 -7.43
CA THR A 424 15.00 19.57 -7.15
C THR A 424 15.04 20.38 -5.85
N ALA A 425 14.38 21.54 -5.83
CA ALA A 425 13.90 22.16 -4.60
C ALA A 425 12.57 22.86 -4.91
N GLY A 426 11.46 22.14 -4.74
CA GLY A 426 10.13 22.60 -5.14
C GLY A 426 9.30 23.04 -3.94
N LEU A 427 8.63 24.19 -4.08
CA LEU A 427 7.56 24.65 -3.20
C LEU A 427 6.20 24.49 -3.88
N PHE A 428 5.28 23.86 -3.17
CA PHE A 428 3.92 23.58 -3.59
C PHE A 428 2.96 24.24 -2.60
N VAL A 429 2.07 25.08 -3.09
CA VAL A 429 1.02 25.71 -2.27
C VAL A 429 -0.32 25.47 -2.93
N TYR A 430 -1.20 24.77 -2.23
CA TYR A 430 -2.44 24.28 -2.84
C TYR A 430 -3.61 24.17 -1.88
N GLY A 431 -4.81 24.24 -2.44
CA GLY A 431 -6.04 24.07 -1.70
C GLY A 431 -7.23 24.68 -2.43
N ASN A 432 -8.40 24.74 -1.80
CA ASN A 432 -8.70 24.09 -0.52
C ASN A 432 -8.63 22.56 -0.63
N ARG A 433 -8.58 21.81 0.47
CA ARG A 433 -8.33 20.35 0.52
C ARG A 433 -9.27 19.55 -0.40
N ALA A 434 -10.48 20.03 -0.62
CA ALA A 434 -11.45 19.41 -1.52
C ALA A 434 -11.10 19.51 -3.02
N GLN A 435 -10.36 20.53 -3.44
CA GLN A 435 -10.02 20.79 -4.84
C GLN A 435 -8.54 20.62 -5.15
N SER A 436 -7.67 20.92 -4.19
CA SER A 436 -6.20 20.76 -4.23
C SER A 436 -5.55 21.42 -5.45
N VAL A 437 -5.97 22.64 -5.79
CA VAL A 437 -5.39 23.39 -6.90
C VAL A 437 -4.18 24.22 -6.47
N PRO A 438 -3.18 24.41 -7.34
CA PRO A 438 -2.12 25.39 -7.12
C PRO A 438 -2.68 26.80 -6.87
N VAL A 439 -2.21 27.47 -5.83
CA VAL A 439 -2.63 28.84 -5.47
C VAL A 439 -1.47 29.62 -4.83
N LEU A 440 -1.62 30.94 -4.72
CA LEU A 440 -0.82 31.83 -3.88
C LEU A 440 0.67 32.01 -4.25
N THR A 441 1.14 31.34 -5.30
CA THR A 441 2.49 31.53 -5.82
C THR A 441 2.48 32.27 -7.15
N SER A 442 3.59 32.93 -7.48
CA SER A 442 3.77 33.61 -8.76
C SER A 442 3.47 32.69 -9.95
N ILE A 443 3.84 31.41 -9.86
CA ILE A 443 3.60 30.44 -10.93
C ILE A 443 2.12 30.04 -10.99
N ALA A 444 1.46 29.82 -9.85
CA ALA A 444 0.03 29.53 -9.82
C ALA A 444 -0.81 30.68 -10.40
N LYS A 445 -0.44 31.94 -10.12
CA LYS A 445 -1.12 33.13 -10.60
C LYS A 445 -0.92 33.40 -12.09
N ASN A 446 0.30 33.23 -12.59
CA ASN A 446 0.67 33.57 -13.97
C ASN A 446 0.36 32.45 -14.98
N GLY A 447 -0.18 31.31 -14.52
CA GLY A 447 -0.45 30.13 -15.34
C GLY A 447 0.81 29.31 -15.64
N PHE A 448 0.65 28.12 -16.25
CA PHE A 448 1.76 27.26 -16.67
C PHE A 448 2.63 28.02 -17.68
N SER A 449 3.73 28.63 -17.23
CA SER A 449 4.71 29.18 -18.16
C SER A 449 5.34 28.00 -18.88
N LYS A 450 5.14 27.83 -20.18
CA LYS A 450 6.00 26.88 -20.89
C LYS A 450 7.43 27.36 -20.73
N LEU A 451 8.32 26.50 -20.22
CA LEU A 451 9.73 26.79 -20.03
C LEU A 451 10.38 27.15 -21.38
N ARG A 452 11.69 27.34 -21.43
CA ARG A 452 12.37 27.51 -22.72
C ARG A 452 12.53 26.14 -23.39
N ALA A 453 12.13 25.98 -24.64
CA ALA A 453 12.42 24.78 -25.42
C ALA A 453 13.94 24.57 -25.50
N SER A 454 14.42 23.34 -25.30
CA SER A 454 15.85 23.03 -25.40
C SER A 454 16.10 21.62 -25.93
N LEU A 455 17.05 21.51 -26.86
CA LEU A 455 17.44 20.26 -27.50
C LEU A 455 18.97 20.13 -27.52
N ASN A 456 19.48 18.90 -27.39
CA ASN A 456 20.89 18.56 -27.63
C ASN A 456 20.98 17.46 -28.71
N ASN A 457 22.09 17.42 -29.44
CA ASN A 457 22.36 16.34 -30.38
C ASN A 457 22.55 14.99 -29.64
N SER A 458 22.10 13.88 -30.23
CA SER A 458 22.20 12.55 -29.59
C SER A 458 23.42 11.72 -30.00
N ILE A 459 24.10 12.07 -31.11
CA ILE A 459 25.36 11.44 -31.52
C ILE A 459 26.51 12.34 -31.09
N ALA A 460 27.27 11.90 -30.08
CA ALA A 460 28.43 12.61 -29.58
C ALA A 460 29.52 12.79 -30.65
N ALA A 461 30.22 13.91 -30.59
CA ALA A 461 31.39 14.18 -31.42
C ALA A 461 32.44 13.07 -31.28
N SER A 462 32.97 12.58 -32.40
CA SER A 462 33.95 11.48 -32.44
C SER A 462 35.08 11.80 -33.43
N GLY A 463 36.22 11.11 -33.33
CA GLY A 463 37.43 11.39 -34.12
C GLY A 463 38.63 11.86 -33.29
N SER A 464 39.81 11.82 -33.92
CA SER A 464 41.13 12.20 -33.38
C SER A 464 41.88 13.05 -34.42
N PRO A 465 42.64 14.10 -34.04
CA PRO A 465 43.01 14.47 -32.66
C PRO A 465 42.02 15.43 -31.96
N GLU A 466 40.97 15.87 -32.64
CA GLU A 466 39.90 16.69 -32.06
C GLU A 466 38.58 15.92 -32.21
N ARG A 467 37.71 15.93 -31.19
CA ARG A 467 36.38 15.31 -31.29
C ARG A 467 35.49 16.20 -32.13
N GLY A 468 34.81 15.68 -33.15
CA GLY A 468 33.94 16.51 -34.01
C GLY A 468 33.00 15.71 -34.90
N TRP A 469 32.43 16.39 -35.89
CA TRP A 469 31.63 15.79 -36.97
C TRP A 469 32.18 16.26 -38.32
N THR A 470 32.13 15.38 -39.32
CA THR A 470 32.54 15.72 -40.68
C THR A 470 31.31 15.91 -41.54
N PHE A 471 31.17 17.09 -42.16
CA PHE A 471 30.09 17.40 -43.10
C PHE A 471 30.61 17.43 -44.54
N ALA A 472 29.82 16.91 -45.48
CA ALA A 472 30.13 16.99 -46.90
C ALA A 472 29.77 18.40 -47.46
N ALA A 473 30.42 18.77 -48.55
CA ALA A 473 30.05 19.99 -49.27
C ALA A 473 28.61 19.87 -49.79
N GLY A 474 27.74 20.82 -49.41
CA GLY A 474 26.32 20.82 -49.77
C GLY A 474 25.39 20.23 -48.70
N ASP A 475 25.92 19.70 -47.59
CA ASP A 475 25.08 19.28 -46.46
C ASP A 475 24.30 20.46 -45.88
N THR A 476 23.03 20.24 -45.54
CA THR A 476 22.16 21.25 -44.93
C THR A 476 21.59 20.81 -43.59
N PHE A 477 21.25 21.79 -42.75
CA PHE A 477 20.52 21.66 -41.49
C PHE A 477 19.20 22.42 -41.59
N LYS A 478 18.08 21.72 -41.39
CA LYS A 478 16.74 22.30 -41.50
C LYS A 478 16.03 22.31 -40.14
N ILE A 479 15.64 23.50 -39.69
CA ILE A 479 15.14 23.76 -38.33
C ILE A 479 14.14 24.91 -38.32
N ALA A 480 13.07 24.81 -37.53
CA ALA A 480 12.24 25.94 -37.10
C ALA A 480 12.45 26.22 -35.60
N VAL A 481 12.39 27.49 -35.24
CA VAL A 481 12.61 27.98 -33.87
C VAL A 481 11.48 28.89 -33.49
N ASN A 482 10.96 28.73 -32.28
CA ASN A 482 9.95 29.58 -31.68
C ASN A 482 8.66 29.71 -32.50
N SER A 483 8.21 28.58 -33.06
CA SER A 483 7.09 28.49 -34.01
C SER A 483 7.22 29.40 -35.24
N ASN A 484 8.43 29.85 -35.58
CA ASN A 484 8.69 30.58 -36.81
C ASN A 484 8.84 29.59 -38.00
N PRO A 485 8.70 30.06 -39.25
CA PRO A 485 8.91 29.22 -40.43
C PRO A 485 10.29 28.53 -40.44
N PRO A 486 10.39 27.31 -40.98
CA PRO A 486 11.65 26.57 -41.03
C PRO A 486 12.68 27.25 -41.93
N VAL A 487 13.93 27.26 -41.46
CA VAL A 487 15.09 27.73 -42.21
C VAL A 487 15.98 26.54 -42.59
N GLU A 488 16.62 26.63 -43.75
CA GLU A 488 17.60 25.66 -44.22
C GLU A 488 18.98 26.31 -44.26
N ILE A 489 19.94 25.72 -43.56
CA ILE A 489 21.25 26.31 -43.28
C ILE A 489 22.34 25.41 -43.86
N ALA A 490 23.21 25.95 -44.70
CA ALA A 490 24.36 25.22 -45.24
C ALA A 490 25.39 24.91 -44.14
N ALA A 491 25.79 23.64 -44.04
CA ALA A 491 26.80 23.17 -43.11
C ALA A 491 28.22 23.51 -43.59
N PRO A 492 29.15 23.85 -42.68
CA PRO A 492 30.55 24.06 -43.04
C PRO A 492 31.19 22.73 -43.41
N ALA A 493 31.72 22.62 -44.63
CA ALA A 493 32.33 21.39 -45.13
C ALA A 493 33.59 21.01 -44.33
N GLY A 494 33.85 19.70 -44.24
CA GLY A 494 35.00 19.15 -43.52
C GLY A 494 34.70 18.89 -42.05
N PHE A 495 35.77 18.64 -41.30
CA PHE A 495 35.70 18.31 -39.87
C PHE A 495 35.42 19.56 -39.02
N GLN A 496 34.48 19.44 -38.07
CA GLN A 496 34.05 20.53 -37.18
C GLN A 496 33.99 20.07 -35.73
N THR A 497 34.69 20.79 -34.84
CA THR A 497 34.60 20.61 -33.38
C THR A 497 33.26 21.10 -32.83
N PRO A 498 32.82 20.66 -31.63
CA PRO A 498 31.64 21.19 -30.94
C PRO A 498 31.60 22.71 -30.85
N ASN A 499 32.74 23.34 -30.58
CA ASN A 499 32.84 24.80 -30.49
C ASN A 499 32.62 25.50 -31.84
N GLN A 500 33.11 24.92 -32.94
CA GLN A 500 32.91 25.43 -34.30
C GLN A 500 31.45 25.26 -34.73
N VAL A 501 30.83 24.11 -34.46
CA VAL A 501 29.40 23.88 -34.74
C VAL A 501 28.52 24.85 -33.95
N ARG A 502 28.80 25.06 -32.65
CA ARG A 502 28.09 26.06 -31.83
C ARG A 502 28.22 27.48 -32.39
N ASN A 503 29.40 27.88 -32.85
CA ASN A 503 29.61 29.20 -33.47
C ASN A 503 28.83 29.33 -34.78
N TRP A 504 28.85 28.29 -35.63
CA TRP A 504 28.11 28.27 -36.89
C TRP A 504 26.60 28.40 -36.64
N LEU A 505 26.02 27.59 -35.76
CA LEU A 505 24.59 27.66 -35.43
C LEU A 505 24.20 28.99 -34.78
N ALA A 506 25.01 29.50 -33.85
CA ALA A 506 24.76 30.80 -33.20
C ALA A 506 24.77 31.97 -34.20
N SER A 507 25.54 31.87 -35.29
CA SER A 507 25.56 32.89 -36.35
C SER A 507 24.38 32.83 -37.32
N ARG A 508 23.63 31.71 -37.35
CA ARG A 508 22.58 31.45 -38.34
C ARG A 508 21.18 31.38 -37.74
N LEU A 509 21.07 31.12 -36.44
CA LEU A 509 19.80 31.04 -35.72
C LEU A 509 19.58 32.31 -34.89
N SER A 510 18.32 32.75 -34.83
CA SER A 510 17.89 33.87 -33.97
C SER A 510 16.88 33.38 -32.93
N GLY A 511 16.77 34.09 -31.82
CA GLY A 511 15.85 33.73 -30.74
C GLY A 511 16.23 32.45 -29.98
N VAL A 512 17.49 31.99 -30.09
CA VAL A 512 18.06 30.87 -29.33
C VAL A 512 19.42 31.24 -28.73
N THR A 513 19.80 30.50 -27.71
CA THR A 513 21.15 30.39 -27.18
C THR A 513 21.70 29.02 -27.59
N VAL A 514 22.88 29.00 -28.21
CA VAL A 514 23.56 27.76 -28.61
C VAL A 514 24.74 27.51 -27.69
N THR A 515 24.80 26.33 -27.08
CA THR A 515 25.86 25.92 -26.14
C THR A 515 26.65 24.74 -26.70
N ALA A 516 27.87 24.52 -26.21
CA ALA A 516 28.67 23.35 -26.53
C ALA A 516 29.35 22.80 -25.29
N THR A 517 29.44 21.48 -25.21
CA THR A 517 30.34 20.75 -24.31
C THR A 517 31.50 20.14 -25.12
N ALA A 518 32.36 19.36 -24.48
CA ALA A 518 33.44 18.64 -25.17
C ALA A 518 32.93 17.62 -26.21
N THR A 519 31.65 17.24 -26.19
CA THR A 519 31.10 16.20 -27.07
C THR A 519 29.76 16.54 -27.71
N ASN A 520 29.04 17.55 -27.22
CA ASN A 520 27.68 17.87 -27.65
C ASN A 520 27.50 19.37 -27.92
N VAL A 521 26.47 19.69 -28.69
CA VAL A 521 25.97 21.03 -28.97
C VAL A 521 24.50 21.07 -28.59
N GLY A 522 24.08 22.15 -27.95
CA GLY A 522 22.70 22.37 -27.51
C GLY A 522 22.11 23.63 -28.14
N ILE A 523 20.81 23.61 -28.41
CA ILE A 523 20.02 24.78 -28.83
C ILE A 523 18.94 24.99 -27.77
N ARG A 524 18.79 26.22 -27.27
CA ARG A 524 17.76 26.58 -26.29
C ARG A 524 17.06 27.85 -26.73
N SER A 525 15.74 27.86 -26.80
CA SER A 525 14.93 29.06 -27.09
C SER A 525 15.26 30.19 -26.12
N ASN A 526 15.21 31.46 -26.52
CA ASN A 526 15.35 32.62 -25.62
C ASN A 526 14.01 33.18 -25.13
N ILE A 527 12.90 32.51 -25.43
CA ILE A 527 11.57 32.90 -24.97
C ILE A 527 10.90 31.74 -24.21
N GLN A 528 9.99 32.09 -23.31
CA GLN A 528 9.05 31.19 -22.66
C GLN A 528 7.68 31.24 -23.36
N GLY A 529 6.76 30.38 -22.95
CA GLY A 529 5.37 30.37 -23.39
C GLY A 529 5.13 29.54 -24.66
N GLU A 530 3.89 29.60 -25.17
CA GLU A 530 3.39 28.71 -26.22
C GLU A 530 4.19 28.71 -27.52
N ARG A 531 4.83 29.84 -27.81
CA ARG A 531 5.69 30.00 -28.98
C ARG A 531 7.06 29.37 -28.81
N SER A 532 7.50 29.01 -27.60
CA SER A 532 8.83 28.44 -27.39
C SER A 532 8.88 27.00 -27.91
N SER A 533 9.48 26.78 -29.09
CA SER A 533 9.61 25.47 -29.73
C SER A 533 10.92 25.33 -30.52
N ILE A 534 11.39 24.10 -30.70
CA ILE A 534 12.50 23.76 -31.60
C ILE A 534 12.05 22.60 -32.47
N ASP A 535 11.89 22.83 -33.78
CA ASP A 535 11.34 21.85 -34.71
C ASP A 535 12.45 21.41 -35.67
N ILE A 536 12.81 20.13 -35.64
CA ILE A 536 13.92 19.56 -36.41
C ILE A 536 13.38 18.72 -37.56
N TYR A 537 13.83 19.03 -38.77
CA TYR A 537 13.44 18.31 -40.00
C TYR A 537 14.55 17.36 -40.45
N ASP A 538 14.22 16.32 -41.20
CA ASP A 538 15.23 15.45 -41.80
C ASP A 538 16.16 16.23 -42.75
N SER A 539 17.47 16.08 -42.55
CA SER A 539 18.54 16.70 -43.33
C SER A 539 19.85 15.90 -43.16
N ALA A 540 20.90 16.22 -43.92
CA ALA A 540 22.20 15.54 -43.78
C ALA A 540 22.81 15.75 -42.39
N VAL A 541 22.80 16.99 -41.89
CA VAL A 541 23.33 17.36 -40.56
C VAL A 541 22.56 16.68 -39.43
N THR A 542 21.23 16.59 -39.52
CA THR A 542 20.43 15.95 -38.45
C THR A 542 20.72 14.47 -38.31
N LYS A 543 21.07 13.79 -39.42
CA LYS A 543 21.51 12.39 -39.43
C LYS A 543 22.91 12.22 -38.85
N ILE A 544 23.86 13.08 -39.24
CA ILE A 544 25.27 13.02 -38.78
C ILE A 544 25.38 13.27 -37.27
N MET A 545 24.64 14.26 -36.76
CA MET A 545 24.68 14.64 -35.34
C MET A 545 23.62 13.95 -34.49
N GLY A 546 22.64 13.28 -35.10
CA GLY A 546 21.55 12.61 -34.39
C GLY A 546 20.67 13.58 -33.61
N TRP A 547 20.30 14.73 -34.18
CA TRP A 547 19.32 15.62 -33.54
C TRP A 547 17.91 15.02 -33.45
N LYS A 548 17.66 13.97 -34.25
CA LYS A 548 16.55 13.04 -34.10
C LYS A 548 17.08 11.76 -33.47
N ASN A 549 16.45 11.28 -32.39
CA ASN A 549 16.86 10.04 -31.76
C ASN A 549 16.65 8.86 -32.74
N PRO A 550 17.66 8.01 -33.02
CA PRO A 550 17.39 6.70 -33.58
C PRO A 550 16.59 5.86 -32.57
N PRO A 551 15.84 4.83 -33.02
CA PRO A 551 15.02 4.01 -32.14
C PRO A 551 15.87 3.39 -31.04
N ARG A 552 15.73 3.89 -29.80
CA ARG A 552 16.29 3.21 -28.64
C ARG A 552 15.36 2.06 -28.29
N ARG A 553 15.88 0.83 -28.32
CA ARG A 553 15.23 -0.31 -27.66
C ARG A 553 15.27 -0.07 -26.16
N PHE A 554 14.12 0.28 -25.57
CA PHE A 554 13.90 0.07 -24.15
C PHE A 554 12.63 -0.75 -23.95
N SER A 555 12.78 -1.83 -23.19
CA SER A 555 11.73 -2.68 -22.68
C SER A 555 10.82 -1.87 -21.74
N ARG A 556 9.52 -2.15 -21.78
CA ARG A 556 8.37 -1.51 -21.08
C ARG A 556 7.86 -0.21 -21.71
N GLY A 557 6.82 -0.37 -22.54
CA GLY A 557 5.64 0.49 -22.44
C GLY A 557 5.40 1.58 -23.50
N VAL A 558 6.36 1.89 -24.38
CA VAL A 558 6.17 2.95 -25.39
C VAL A 558 6.19 2.40 -26.80
N THR A 559 5.11 2.62 -27.55
CA THR A 559 5.01 2.29 -28.96
C THR A 559 6.12 2.98 -29.75
N ALA A 560 7.02 2.17 -30.29
CA ALA A 560 7.90 2.55 -31.37
C ALA A 560 7.05 2.97 -32.58
N GLY A 561 7.29 4.18 -33.11
CA GLY A 561 6.78 4.60 -34.42
C GLY A 561 5.76 5.73 -34.38
N VAL A 562 6.25 6.98 -34.39
CA VAL A 562 5.62 8.02 -35.20
C VAL A 562 6.72 8.82 -35.91
N THR A 563 6.83 8.58 -37.21
CA THR A 563 7.52 9.40 -38.20
C THR A 563 6.77 10.73 -38.37
N MET A 564 6.80 11.63 -37.39
CA MET A 564 6.30 12.99 -37.61
C MET A 564 7.44 13.88 -38.14
N GLU A 565 7.19 14.51 -39.28
CA GLU A 565 8.00 15.59 -39.84
C GLU A 565 7.24 16.91 -39.67
N PRO A 566 7.77 17.90 -38.92
CA PRO A 566 9.03 17.88 -38.17
C PRO A 566 8.96 17.11 -36.84
N TYR A 567 10.14 16.75 -36.29
CA TYR A 567 10.28 16.41 -34.89
C TYR A 567 10.24 17.70 -34.05
N VAL A 568 9.10 17.95 -33.41
CA VAL A 568 8.87 19.15 -32.60
C VAL A 568 9.29 18.88 -31.16
N ASN A 569 10.20 19.70 -30.65
CA ASN A 569 10.54 19.76 -29.23
C ASN A 569 9.98 21.06 -28.64
N PRO A 570 8.72 21.05 -28.18
CA PRO A 570 8.11 22.23 -27.59
C PRO A 570 8.74 22.51 -26.23
N ALA A 571 8.59 23.74 -25.78
CA ALA A 571 8.81 24.08 -24.40
C ALA A 571 8.01 23.16 -23.48
N ARG A 572 8.71 22.54 -22.52
CA ARG A 572 8.06 21.77 -21.47
C ARG A 572 7.12 22.69 -20.70
N LEU A 573 5.91 22.23 -20.40
CA LEU A 573 5.06 22.92 -19.44
C LEU A 573 5.86 23.10 -18.14
N SER A 574 5.95 24.33 -17.60
CA SER A 574 6.41 24.46 -16.22
C SER A 574 5.36 23.77 -15.36
N TYR A 575 5.77 22.81 -14.53
CA TYR A 575 4.92 22.40 -13.43
C TYR A 575 4.57 23.65 -12.60
N PRO A 576 3.42 23.70 -11.91
CA PRO A 576 3.05 24.86 -11.09
C PRO A 576 3.91 24.96 -9.81
N VAL A 577 5.08 24.33 -9.79
CA VAL A 577 5.97 24.17 -8.65
C VAL A 577 6.98 25.31 -8.67
N ASN A 578 7.08 26.02 -7.56
CA ASN A 578 8.04 27.12 -7.43
C ASN A 578 9.44 26.57 -7.17
N ASP A 579 10.37 26.88 -8.06
CA ASP A 579 11.77 26.50 -7.90
C ASP A 579 12.44 27.38 -6.85
N LEU A 580 12.84 26.77 -5.74
CA LEU A 580 13.53 27.42 -4.65
C LEU A 580 15.03 27.54 -4.89
N ARG A 581 15.60 26.94 -5.94
CA ARG A 581 17.05 26.97 -6.20
C ARG A 581 17.46 28.27 -6.88
N LYS A 582 18.68 28.70 -6.59
CA LYS A 582 19.36 29.69 -7.45
C LYS A 582 19.66 29.05 -8.80
N LEU A 583 19.20 29.68 -9.87
CA LEU A 583 19.37 29.24 -11.24
C LEU A 583 20.70 29.81 -11.77
N SER A 584 21.34 29.06 -12.67
CA SER A 584 22.64 29.46 -13.25
C SER A 584 22.49 30.28 -14.53
N ASP A 585 21.38 30.13 -15.25
CA ASP A 585 21.11 30.84 -16.51
C ASP A 585 20.27 32.08 -16.21
N PRO A 586 20.76 33.31 -16.49
CA PRO A 586 20.03 34.54 -16.21
C PRO A 586 18.76 34.73 -17.06
N LEU A 587 18.56 33.88 -18.08
CA LEU A 587 17.34 33.86 -18.89
C LEU A 587 16.28 32.89 -18.35
N ASP A 588 16.59 32.10 -17.32
CA ASP A 588 15.60 31.29 -16.62
C ASP A 588 14.91 32.15 -15.55
N TYR A 589 13.59 32.00 -15.41
CA TYR A 589 12.81 32.83 -14.48
C TYR A 589 13.14 32.47 -13.03
N GLU A 590 13.86 33.35 -12.34
CA GLU A 590 13.99 33.31 -10.89
C GLU A 590 12.85 34.11 -10.26
N ASP A 591 12.01 33.42 -9.46
CA ASP A 591 10.88 34.06 -8.81
C ASP A 591 11.38 35.05 -7.73
N PRO A 592 11.10 36.36 -7.87
CA PRO A 592 11.58 37.37 -6.92
C PRO A 592 10.97 37.21 -5.52
N ALA A 593 9.91 36.42 -5.37
CA ALA A 593 9.34 36.10 -4.07
C ALA A 593 10.23 35.16 -3.23
N VAL A 594 11.23 34.49 -3.82
CA VAL A 594 12.15 33.59 -3.13
C VAL A 594 13.34 34.36 -2.56
N THR A 595 13.47 34.39 -1.23
CA THR A 595 14.66 34.92 -0.55
C THR A 595 15.42 33.79 0.14
N ARG A 596 16.74 33.72 -0.08
CA ARG A 596 17.63 32.69 0.50
C ARG A 596 18.59 33.35 1.48
N ASN A 597 18.52 32.93 2.73
CA ASN A 597 19.42 33.34 3.80
C ASN A 597 20.33 32.16 4.17
N VAL A 598 21.27 32.35 5.09
CA VAL A 598 22.07 31.21 5.59
C VAL A 598 21.16 30.21 6.31
N ASP A 599 20.32 30.69 7.22
CA ASP A 599 19.55 29.82 8.13
C ASP A 599 18.18 29.37 7.58
N SER A 600 17.69 29.98 6.50
CA SER A 600 16.34 29.71 5.98
C SER A 600 16.11 30.22 4.56
N ILE A 601 15.02 29.73 3.95
CA ILE A 601 14.40 30.29 2.75
C ILE A 601 13.05 30.89 3.13
N THR A 602 12.74 32.08 2.62
CA THR A 602 11.41 32.66 2.73
C THR A 602 10.76 32.82 1.36
N TYR A 603 9.44 32.61 1.32
CA TYR A 603 8.61 32.84 0.15
C TYR A 603 7.40 33.69 0.52
N GLN A 604 7.25 34.84 -0.14
CA GLN A 604 6.08 35.71 0.03
C GLN A 604 4.92 35.19 -0.82
N LEU A 605 3.84 34.74 -0.16
CA LEU A 605 2.61 34.36 -0.84
C LEU A 605 1.82 35.60 -1.30
N ASP A 606 1.06 35.43 -2.38
CA ASP A 606 0.05 36.40 -2.84
C ASP A 606 -1.06 36.60 -1.79
N ASP A 607 -1.90 37.61 -2.02
CA ASP A 607 -3.12 37.86 -1.24
C ASP A 607 -4.07 36.65 -1.34
N VAL A 608 -4.59 36.20 -0.19
CA VAL A 608 -5.60 35.12 -0.11
C VAL A 608 -6.99 35.53 -0.59
N ALA A 609 -7.19 36.79 -0.99
CA ALA A 609 -8.44 37.31 -1.52
C ALA A 609 -8.98 36.45 -2.68
N GLY A 610 -10.28 36.16 -2.65
CA GLY A 610 -10.97 35.39 -3.69
C GLY A 610 -10.81 33.88 -3.58
N LEU A 611 -9.97 33.37 -2.68
CA LEU A 611 -9.87 31.94 -2.43
C LEU A 611 -11.10 31.37 -1.69
N PRO A 612 -11.57 30.16 -2.02
CA PRO A 612 -12.57 29.46 -1.23
C PRO A 612 -12.13 29.30 0.23
N ARG A 613 -13.09 29.35 1.16
CA ARG A 613 -12.82 29.00 2.56
C ARG A 613 -12.41 27.53 2.67
N GLY A 614 -11.41 27.22 3.48
CA GLY A 614 -11.01 25.84 3.76
C GLY A 614 -9.58 25.68 4.26
N THR A 615 -9.10 24.45 4.19
CA THR A 615 -7.74 24.05 4.55
C THR A 615 -6.86 24.03 3.32
N TYR A 616 -5.71 24.66 3.44
CA TYR A 616 -4.68 24.78 2.42
C TYR A 616 -3.40 24.13 2.92
N MET A 617 -2.54 23.75 1.99
CA MET A 617 -1.34 22.97 2.26
C MET A 617 -0.12 23.67 1.67
N VAL A 618 0.99 23.58 2.39
CA VAL A 618 2.33 23.89 1.91
C VAL A 618 3.10 22.59 1.93
N TYR A 619 3.67 22.21 0.80
CA TYR A 619 4.56 21.07 0.67
C TYR A 619 5.88 21.51 0.04
N VAL A 620 6.99 20.96 0.53
CA VAL A 620 8.34 21.25 0.07
C VAL A 620 9.03 19.91 -0.18
N TRP A 621 9.63 19.77 -1.36
CA TRP A 621 10.42 18.60 -1.73
C TRP A 621 11.80 19.01 -2.25
N ILE A 622 12.84 18.46 -1.63
CA ILE A 622 14.24 18.70 -1.94
C ILE A 622 14.89 17.38 -2.37
N GLN A 623 15.58 17.42 -3.51
CA GLN A 623 16.37 16.29 -4.00
C GLN A 623 17.83 16.72 -4.24
N PRO A 624 18.81 16.13 -3.54
CA PRO A 624 20.22 16.45 -3.79
C PRO A 624 20.67 15.88 -5.14
N VAL A 625 21.72 16.44 -5.70
CA VAL A 625 22.50 15.78 -6.75
C VAL A 625 23.45 14.80 -6.07
N ALA A 626 23.38 13.52 -6.46
CA ALA A 626 24.19 12.47 -5.86
C ALA A 626 25.69 12.82 -5.83
N GLY A 627 26.31 12.70 -4.65
CA GLY A 627 27.74 12.94 -4.45
C GLY A 627 28.18 14.40 -4.42
N ARG A 628 27.26 15.37 -4.42
CA ARG A 628 27.61 16.81 -4.32
C ARG A 628 27.79 17.29 -2.89
N ASP A 629 26.93 16.84 -1.98
CA ASP A 629 27.03 17.15 -0.56
C ASP A 629 27.13 15.85 0.23
N PRO A 630 28.25 15.57 0.92
CA PRO A 630 28.42 14.35 1.70
C PRO A 630 27.54 14.31 2.96
N ASN A 631 27.05 15.46 3.43
CA ASN A 631 26.19 15.57 4.60
C ASN A 631 24.71 15.55 4.23
N PHE A 632 24.38 15.68 2.94
CA PHE A 632 23.01 15.67 2.42
C PHE A 632 22.88 14.63 1.31
N SER A 633 22.78 13.36 1.71
CA SER A 633 22.73 12.22 0.77
C SER A 633 21.30 11.78 0.44
N ARG A 634 20.30 12.29 1.17
CA ARG A 634 18.90 11.84 1.10
C ARG A 634 17.95 12.95 0.63
N PRO A 635 16.78 12.61 0.06
CA PRO A 635 15.72 13.59 -0.15
C PRO A 635 15.31 14.25 1.18
N ALA A 636 14.78 15.47 1.11
CA ALA A 636 14.13 16.12 2.25
C ALA A 636 12.72 16.59 1.91
N ILE A 637 11.80 16.48 2.86
CA ILE A 637 10.43 16.94 2.70
C ILE A 637 9.96 17.79 3.87
N GLY A 638 9.05 18.71 3.60
CA GLY A 638 8.38 19.54 4.58
C GLY A 638 6.91 19.70 4.23
N PHE A 639 6.04 19.69 5.25
CA PHE A 639 4.61 19.78 5.04
C PHE A 639 3.95 20.55 6.18
N MET A 640 2.98 21.39 5.86
CA MET A 640 2.07 21.96 6.84
C MET A 640 0.73 22.35 6.23
N THR A 641 -0.29 22.47 7.08
CA THR A 641 -1.61 22.99 6.70
C THR A 641 -1.83 24.39 7.27
N PHE A 642 -2.60 25.22 6.58
CA PHE A 642 -3.09 26.50 7.07
C PHE A 642 -4.54 26.74 6.65
N GLN A 643 -5.21 27.71 7.27
CA GLN A 643 -6.65 27.92 7.06
C GLN A 643 -6.95 29.28 6.43
N VAL A 644 -7.84 29.30 5.43
CA VAL A 644 -8.29 30.51 4.73
C VAL A 644 -9.80 30.66 4.92
N GLY A 645 -10.26 31.84 5.31
CA GLY A 645 -11.68 32.19 5.45
C GLY A 645 -12.47 31.45 6.55
N THR A 646 -11.87 30.49 7.24
CA THR A 646 -12.47 29.71 8.34
C THR A 646 -11.37 29.18 9.25
N ALA A 647 -11.63 29.01 10.54
CA ALA A 647 -10.72 28.29 11.45
C ALA A 647 -10.98 26.76 11.47
N THR A 648 -12.05 26.31 10.81
CA THR A 648 -12.45 24.90 10.80
C THR A 648 -11.67 24.14 9.74
N GLU A 649 -10.88 23.17 10.17
CA GLU A 649 -10.16 22.29 9.26
C GLU A 649 -11.12 21.39 8.47
N GLU A 650 -10.90 21.28 7.15
CA GLU A 650 -11.65 20.36 6.30
C GLU A 650 -11.30 18.92 6.65
N LYS A 651 -12.26 18.00 6.67
CA LYS A 651 -11.92 16.60 6.96
C LYS A 651 -11.26 15.92 5.77
N LEU A 652 -10.24 15.10 6.02
CA LEU A 652 -9.72 14.14 5.04
C LEU A 652 -10.84 13.18 4.59
N VAL A 653 -10.85 12.82 3.31
CA VAL A 653 -11.85 11.88 2.75
C VAL A 653 -11.54 10.43 3.15
N ALA A 654 -10.27 10.08 3.28
CA ALA A 654 -9.79 8.79 3.75
C ALA A 654 -8.67 8.99 4.77
N THR A 655 -8.67 8.19 5.85
CA THR A 655 -7.70 8.32 6.96
C THR A 655 -7.12 6.98 7.42
N ASN A 656 -7.75 5.87 7.04
CA ASN A 656 -7.41 4.53 7.56
C ASN A 656 -6.37 3.79 6.71
N CYS A 657 -5.80 4.46 5.70
CA CYS A 657 -4.78 3.96 4.79
C CYS A 657 -3.60 3.27 5.52
N LYS A 658 -3.11 3.89 6.61
CA LYS A 658 -1.99 3.39 7.42
C LYS A 658 -2.31 2.13 8.23
N GLN A 659 -3.58 1.72 8.34
CA GLN A 659 -3.91 0.46 9.00
C GLN A 659 -3.21 -0.71 8.32
N CYS A 660 -3.13 -0.70 6.98
CA CYS A 660 -2.43 -1.70 6.18
C CYS A 660 -1.05 -1.30 5.71
N HIS A 661 -0.88 -0.06 5.25
CA HIS A 661 0.39 0.36 4.68
C HIS A 661 1.40 0.79 5.75
N GLY A 662 1.00 0.86 7.02
CA GLY A 662 1.87 1.34 8.10
C GLY A 662 2.40 2.75 7.82
N GLU A 663 3.65 3.00 8.19
CA GLU A 663 4.37 4.25 7.89
C GLU A 663 5.23 4.10 6.62
N THR A 664 4.76 3.29 5.65
CA THR A 664 5.43 3.15 4.36
C THR A 664 5.55 4.52 3.70
N ILE A 665 6.73 4.75 3.13
CA ILE A 665 7.02 5.90 2.29
C ILE A 665 7.15 5.38 0.87
N TRP A 666 6.39 5.98 -0.02
CA TRP A 666 6.37 5.60 -1.43
C TRP A 666 7.45 6.35 -2.20
N HIS A 667 7.74 5.89 -3.41
CA HIS A 667 8.63 6.57 -4.35
C HIS A 667 10.10 6.66 -3.88
N LEU A 668 10.54 5.69 -3.07
CA LEU A 668 11.93 5.57 -2.60
C LEU A 668 12.83 4.86 -3.60
N ASP A 669 12.28 3.98 -4.43
CA ASP A 669 13.04 3.14 -5.36
C ASP A 669 12.90 3.63 -6.82
N GLU A 670 12.29 4.79 -7.03
CA GLU A 670 12.18 5.46 -8.33
C GLU A 670 13.13 6.65 -8.45
N GLY A 671 13.52 6.94 -9.69
CA GLY A 671 14.47 8.00 -10.02
C GLY A 671 13.79 9.13 -10.80
N PRO A 672 13.88 10.40 -10.35
CA PRO A 672 14.43 10.87 -9.07
C PRO A 672 13.56 10.45 -7.87
N GLN A 673 14.14 10.28 -6.69
CA GLN A 673 13.37 9.98 -5.47
C GLN A 673 12.50 11.19 -5.09
N HIS A 674 11.22 10.95 -4.85
CA HIS A 674 10.29 11.95 -4.30
C HIS A 674 9.45 11.29 -3.23
N PRO A 675 10.02 11.09 -2.04
CA PRO A 675 9.39 10.28 -1.01
C PRO A 675 8.05 10.87 -0.57
N GLU A 676 7.02 10.03 -0.55
CA GLU A 676 5.70 10.44 -0.07
C GLU A 676 5.26 9.57 1.11
N PRO A 677 5.14 10.14 2.32
CA PRO A 677 4.43 9.50 3.42
C PRO A 677 3.02 9.13 2.98
N PHE A 678 2.51 7.99 3.48
CA PHE A 678 1.19 7.48 3.09
C PHE A 678 0.04 8.29 3.72
N ASP A 679 -0.17 9.49 3.19
CA ASP A 679 -1.15 10.48 3.61
C ASP A 679 -1.75 11.17 2.36
N PRO A 680 -3.08 11.28 2.22
CA PRO A 680 -3.70 11.83 1.01
C PRO A 680 -3.28 13.25 0.68
N ASP A 681 -2.98 14.10 1.67
CA ASP A 681 -2.60 15.48 1.39
C ASP A 681 -1.21 15.54 0.74
N TYR A 682 -0.25 14.72 1.19
CA TYR A 682 1.06 14.58 0.53
C TYR A 682 0.90 14.15 -0.93
N CYS A 683 0.12 13.09 -1.19
CA CYS A 683 -0.11 12.62 -2.56
C CYS A 683 -0.73 13.71 -3.45
N LYS A 684 -1.66 14.52 -2.91
CA LYS A 684 -2.32 15.60 -3.65
C LYS A 684 -1.37 16.70 -4.09
N ALA A 685 -0.26 16.92 -3.39
CA ALA A 685 0.77 17.90 -3.77
C ALA A 685 1.37 17.64 -5.16
N CYS A 686 1.25 16.40 -5.66
CA CYS A 686 1.71 16.02 -6.99
C CYS A 686 0.55 15.52 -7.86
N HIS A 687 -0.24 14.56 -7.36
CA HIS A 687 -1.26 13.86 -8.14
C HIS A 687 -2.52 14.68 -8.43
N ASP A 688 -2.85 15.69 -7.62
CA ASP A 688 -4.01 16.56 -7.88
C ASP A 688 -3.55 17.98 -8.23
N TYR A 689 -2.40 18.40 -7.70
CA TYR A 689 -1.74 19.68 -8.00
C TYR A 689 -1.47 19.88 -9.49
N THR A 690 -1.05 18.81 -10.17
CA THR A 690 -0.64 18.86 -11.59
C THR A 690 -1.78 18.59 -12.56
N ARG A 691 -3.04 18.66 -12.11
CA ARG A 691 -4.23 18.28 -12.88
C ARG A 691 -4.44 18.99 -14.23
N LEU A 692 -3.83 20.15 -14.41
CA LEU A 692 -3.88 20.94 -15.64
C LEU A 692 -2.79 20.54 -16.65
N ASN A 693 -1.90 19.61 -16.30
CA ASN A 693 -1.07 18.93 -17.28
C ASN A 693 -1.99 18.04 -18.12
N THR A 694 -2.31 18.52 -19.32
CA THR A 694 -2.88 17.70 -20.39
C THR A 694 -1.99 16.46 -20.58
N GLY A 695 -2.57 15.34 -20.99
CA GLY A 695 -1.88 14.06 -21.20
C GLY A 695 -0.62 14.10 -22.08
N ASP A 696 -0.27 15.25 -22.68
CA ASP A 696 0.98 15.52 -23.39
C ASP A 696 2.24 15.20 -22.55
N SER A 697 2.17 15.39 -21.23
CA SER A 697 3.30 15.03 -20.32
C SER A 697 3.59 13.52 -20.30
N PHE A 698 2.61 12.70 -20.70
CA PHE A 698 2.68 11.24 -20.76
C PHE A 698 2.50 10.68 -22.18
N ALA A 699 2.32 11.54 -23.20
CA ALA A 699 2.15 11.14 -24.60
C ALA A 699 3.40 10.41 -25.14
N VAL A 700 4.58 10.74 -24.62
CA VAL A 700 5.86 10.09 -24.95
C VAL A 700 5.99 8.70 -24.32
N LEU A 701 5.07 8.31 -23.42
CA LEU A 701 5.00 6.96 -22.84
C LEU A 701 3.98 6.05 -23.55
N GLY A 702 3.51 6.41 -24.76
CA GLY A 702 2.55 5.61 -25.53
C GLY A 702 1.12 5.67 -24.97
N GLY A 703 0.91 6.36 -23.85
CA GLY A 703 -0.40 6.57 -23.27
C GLY A 703 -1.02 7.86 -23.78
N THR A 704 -1.77 7.78 -24.87
CA THR A 704 -3.12 8.35 -24.70
C THR A 704 -3.74 7.43 -23.67
N SER A 705 -3.91 7.89 -22.43
CA SER A 705 -5.09 7.39 -21.73
C SER A 705 -6.22 7.76 -22.68
N GLN A 706 -6.82 6.77 -23.35
CA GLN A 706 -8.02 6.97 -24.15
C GLN A 706 -9.20 7.51 -23.30
N ASN A 707 -8.95 7.72 -22.01
CA ASN A 707 -9.87 7.98 -20.93
C ASN A 707 -9.51 9.29 -20.20
N GLY A 708 -8.90 10.29 -20.86
CA GLY A 708 -8.71 11.64 -20.29
C GLY A 708 -9.99 12.21 -19.66
N TRP A 709 -11.15 11.79 -20.18
CA TRP A 709 -12.48 12.05 -19.62
C TRP A 709 -12.70 11.53 -18.18
N SER A 710 -12.21 10.33 -17.82
CA SER A 710 -12.31 9.78 -16.45
C SER A 710 -11.08 10.09 -15.57
N GLY A 711 -10.10 10.85 -16.08
CA GLY A 711 -8.84 11.22 -15.41
C GLY A 711 -7.60 10.67 -16.14
N TYR A 712 -6.50 11.41 -16.20
CA TYR A 712 -5.30 11.01 -16.95
C TYR A 712 -4.36 10.12 -16.14
N GLY A 713 -4.07 8.89 -16.60
CA GLY A 713 -2.80 8.15 -16.46
C GLY A 713 -2.07 7.99 -15.10
N ALA A 714 -2.55 8.58 -14.01
CA ALA A 714 -2.06 8.60 -12.62
C ALA A 714 -2.77 9.65 -11.74
N VAL A 715 -3.53 10.55 -12.36
CA VAL A 715 -4.06 11.81 -11.81
C VAL A 715 -5.55 11.82 -12.16
N PRO A 716 -6.48 11.97 -11.19
CA PRO A 716 -6.28 12.25 -9.75
C PRO A 716 -5.78 11.06 -8.93
N ILE A 717 -5.31 11.38 -7.73
CA ILE A 717 -5.01 10.37 -6.70
C ILE A 717 -6.20 9.47 -6.40
N VAL A 718 -7.44 9.99 -6.43
CA VAL A 718 -8.65 9.17 -6.18
C VAL A 718 -8.81 8.05 -7.22
N ARG A 719 -8.45 8.32 -8.48
CA ARG A 719 -8.49 7.30 -9.53
C ARG A 719 -7.41 6.26 -9.32
N ARG A 720 -6.19 6.71 -9.00
CA ARG A 720 -5.04 5.84 -8.73
C ARG A 720 -5.31 4.89 -7.56
N VAL A 721 -5.73 5.43 -6.41
CA VAL A 721 -5.96 4.65 -5.20
C VAL A 721 -7.02 3.58 -5.44
N HIS A 722 -8.20 3.94 -5.93
CA HIS A 722 -9.24 2.94 -6.17
C HIS A 722 -8.86 1.95 -7.27
N GLY A 723 -8.25 2.41 -8.37
CA GLY A 723 -7.83 1.57 -9.48
C GLY A 723 -6.83 0.50 -9.04
N VAL A 724 -5.78 0.88 -8.32
CA VAL A 724 -4.78 -0.09 -7.80
C VAL A 724 -5.42 -1.13 -6.88
N HIS A 725 -6.38 -0.74 -6.02
CA HIS A 725 -7.06 -1.70 -5.15
C HIS A 725 -8.07 -2.58 -5.89
N ARG A 726 -8.61 -2.14 -7.02
CA ARG A 726 -9.41 -3.00 -7.90
C ARG A 726 -8.51 -3.94 -8.71
N GLY A 727 -7.34 -3.46 -9.12
CA GLY A 727 -6.20 -4.22 -9.64
C GLY A 727 -6.59 -5.26 -10.67
N LEU A 728 -6.36 -6.53 -10.34
CA LEU A 728 -6.65 -7.72 -11.15
C LEU A 728 -8.10 -7.82 -11.64
N TYR A 729 -9.04 -7.16 -10.98
CA TYR A 729 -10.47 -7.26 -11.29
C TYR A 729 -11.00 -6.13 -12.20
N LEU A 730 -10.09 -5.37 -12.81
CA LEU A 730 -10.40 -4.37 -13.83
C LEU A 730 -10.49 -5.04 -15.20
N GLU A 731 -11.41 -4.55 -16.05
CA GLU A 731 -11.45 -4.94 -17.47
C GLU A 731 -10.33 -4.24 -18.26
N HIS A 732 -9.90 -3.08 -17.79
CA HIS A 732 -8.92 -2.18 -18.40
C HIS A 732 -7.87 -1.69 -17.38
N PRO A 733 -7.06 -2.59 -16.78
CA PRO A 733 -6.02 -2.20 -15.83
C PRO A 733 -4.96 -1.25 -16.44
N GLU A 734 -4.76 -1.30 -17.77
CA GLU A 734 -3.91 -0.37 -18.51
C GLU A 734 -4.34 1.10 -18.39
N ALA A 735 -5.59 1.36 -18.01
CA ALA A 735 -6.12 2.71 -17.82
C ALA A 735 -5.73 3.31 -16.46
N ILE A 736 -5.20 2.51 -15.52
CA ILE A 736 -4.74 3.02 -14.21
C ILE A 736 -3.43 3.77 -14.40
N TYR A 737 -2.46 3.19 -15.12
CA TYR A 737 -1.15 3.78 -15.41
C TYR A 737 -0.92 3.91 -16.92
N ALA A 738 -0.95 5.15 -17.42
CA ALA A 738 -0.77 5.40 -18.85
C ALA A 738 0.60 4.90 -19.34
N GLY A 739 0.59 4.03 -20.36
CA GLY A 739 1.81 3.50 -20.96
C GLY A 739 2.40 2.26 -20.28
N ASN A 740 1.71 1.66 -19.31
CA ASN A 740 2.13 0.39 -18.73
C ASN A 740 0.92 -0.53 -18.47
N PRO A 741 0.51 -1.36 -19.46
CA PRO A 741 -0.65 -2.24 -19.31
C PRO A 741 -0.49 -3.30 -18.22
N ASP A 742 0.75 -3.62 -17.85
CA ASP A 742 1.04 -4.59 -16.80
C ASP A 742 1.10 -3.93 -15.40
N ALA A 743 0.97 -2.60 -15.31
CA ALA A 743 1.06 -1.92 -14.01
C ALA A 743 -0.16 -2.23 -13.14
N PHE A 744 0.09 -2.85 -12.00
CA PHE A 744 -0.91 -3.14 -10.96
C PHE A 744 -1.99 -4.16 -11.34
N SER A 745 -1.89 -4.81 -12.52
CA SER A 745 -2.83 -5.84 -12.96
C SER A 745 -2.76 -7.12 -12.12
N GLU A 746 -1.71 -7.29 -11.31
CA GLU A 746 -1.57 -8.41 -10.37
C GLU A 746 -2.00 -8.10 -8.93
N VAL A 747 -2.34 -6.83 -8.64
CA VAL A 747 -2.71 -6.41 -7.29
C VAL A 747 -4.06 -7.01 -6.90
N ILE A 748 -4.09 -7.70 -5.76
CA ILE A 748 -5.29 -8.23 -5.12
C ILE A 748 -5.47 -7.53 -3.78
N PHE A 749 -6.64 -6.93 -3.57
CA PHE A 749 -6.95 -6.28 -2.29
C PHE A 749 -7.13 -7.32 -1.17
N PRO A 750 -6.51 -7.15 0.02
CA PRO A 750 -6.65 -8.09 1.14
C PRO A 750 -8.06 -8.19 1.76
N GLN A 751 -9.03 -7.43 1.26
CA GLN A 751 -10.41 -7.30 1.74
C GLN A 751 -11.41 -7.34 0.59
N ASP A 752 -12.70 -7.33 0.92
CA ASP A 752 -13.72 -6.88 -0.02
C ASP A 752 -13.60 -5.35 -0.22
N ILE A 753 -13.37 -4.91 -1.46
CA ILE A 753 -13.20 -3.50 -1.83
C ILE A 753 -14.48 -2.68 -1.63
N ARG A 754 -15.63 -3.36 -1.54
CA ARG A 754 -16.92 -2.75 -1.19
C ARG A 754 -16.98 -2.31 0.27
N ASN A 755 -16.06 -2.79 1.12
CA ASN A 755 -15.89 -2.32 2.49
C ASN A 755 -15.28 -0.90 2.52
N CYS A 756 -16.03 0.11 2.08
CA CYS A 756 -15.54 1.47 1.93
C CYS A 756 -15.01 2.06 3.25
N THR A 757 -15.57 1.64 4.39
CA THR A 757 -15.14 2.10 5.73
C THR A 757 -13.71 1.67 6.09
N LYS A 758 -13.15 0.72 5.33
CA LYS A 758 -11.76 0.31 5.46
C LYS A 758 -10.78 1.47 5.20
N CYS A 759 -11.12 2.35 4.26
CA CYS A 759 -10.34 3.55 3.95
C CYS A 759 -11.02 4.83 4.45
N HIS A 760 -12.35 4.89 4.30
CA HIS A 760 -13.18 6.04 4.62
C HIS A 760 -13.75 5.97 6.04
N ASP A 761 -12.96 6.44 7.01
CA ASP A 761 -13.37 6.47 8.41
C ASP A 761 -14.59 7.40 8.64
N PRO A 762 -15.53 7.04 9.53
CA PRO A 762 -16.64 7.93 9.91
C PRO A 762 -16.21 9.29 10.49
N LYS A 763 -15.00 9.39 11.04
CA LYS A 763 -14.40 10.66 11.49
C LYS A 763 -14.02 11.56 10.31
N GLY A 764 -13.73 10.99 9.14
CA GLY A 764 -13.42 11.67 7.90
C GLY A 764 -14.63 12.34 7.23
N SER A 765 -14.41 12.87 6.02
CA SER A 765 -15.45 13.49 5.21
C SER A 765 -16.38 12.43 4.61
N ALA A 766 -17.70 12.65 4.70
CA ALA A 766 -18.70 11.79 4.08
C ALA A 766 -18.84 11.97 2.55
N ALA A 767 -17.99 12.81 1.94
CA ALA A 767 -18.05 13.12 0.51
C ALA A 767 -18.02 11.87 -0.39
N TRP A 768 -17.34 10.80 0.02
CA TRP A 768 -17.27 9.54 -0.74
C TRP A 768 -18.63 8.87 -0.97
N LYS A 769 -19.59 9.04 -0.04
CA LYS A 769 -20.97 8.51 -0.17
C LYS A 769 -21.99 9.56 -0.58
N GLU A 770 -21.72 10.84 -0.29
CA GLU A 770 -22.65 11.95 -0.59
C GLU A 770 -22.43 12.58 -1.96
N LYS A 771 -21.22 12.46 -2.54
CA LYS A 771 -20.81 13.11 -3.78
C LYS A 771 -20.19 12.09 -4.75
N PRO A 772 -20.99 11.14 -5.28
CA PRO A 772 -20.52 10.23 -6.32
C PRO A 772 -20.03 11.03 -7.53
N SER A 773 -18.88 10.65 -8.08
CA SER A 773 -18.26 11.33 -9.22
C SER A 773 -17.61 10.33 -10.16
N ARG A 774 -17.58 10.64 -11.45
CA ARG A 774 -16.92 9.74 -12.43
C ARG A 774 -15.46 9.44 -12.10
N LEU A 775 -14.71 10.41 -11.52
CA LEU A 775 -13.30 10.23 -11.15
C LEU A 775 -13.08 9.10 -10.13
N ALA A 776 -14.02 8.93 -9.20
CA ALA A 776 -13.94 7.92 -8.15
C ALA A 776 -14.65 6.61 -8.53
N CYS A 777 -15.71 6.66 -9.34
CA CYS A 777 -16.47 5.47 -9.71
C CYS A 777 -15.81 4.71 -10.85
N MET A 778 -15.32 5.41 -11.89
CA MET A 778 -14.75 4.80 -13.10
C MET A 778 -13.34 4.24 -12.89
N SER A 779 -12.77 4.42 -11.71
CA SER A 779 -11.53 3.75 -11.31
C SER A 779 -11.73 2.28 -10.99
N CYS A 780 -12.94 1.86 -10.63
CA CYS A 780 -13.30 0.46 -10.35
C CYS A 780 -14.31 -0.11 -11.34
N HIS A 781 -15.15 0.76 -11.92
CA HIS A 781 -16.17 0.42 -12.92
C HIS A 781 -15.70 0.89 -14.29
N ASP A 782 -14.89 0.08 -14.96
CA ASP A 782 -14.15 0.47 -16.15
C ASP A 782 -14.64 -0.16 -17.45
N SER A 783 -15.70 -0.97 -17.40
CA SER A 783 -16.29 -1.57 -18.61
C SER A 783 -16.77 -0.53 -19.63
N ALA A 784 -16.82 -0.93 -20.90
CA ALA A 784 -17.31 -0.04 -21.97
C ALA A 784 -18.74 0.48 -21.68
N ALA A 785 -19.61 -0.37 -21.12
CA ALA A 785 -20.96 0.02 -20.74
C ALA A 785 -20.99 1.01 -19.56
N ALA A 786 -20.13 0.80 -18.54
CA ALA A 786 -20.01 1.71 -17.42
C ALA A 786 -19.49 3.08 -17.85
N ASN A 787 -18.47 3.10 -18.71
CA ASN A 787 -17.94 4.33 -19.30
C ASN A 787 -19.00 5.08 -20.11
N GLY A 788 -19.75 4.38 -20.99
CA GLY A 788 -20.84 4.98 -21.76
C GLY A 788 -21.95 5.55 -20.87
N HIS A 789 -22.35 4.82 -19.82
CA HIS A 789 -23.30 5.31 -18.82
C HIS A 789 -22.80 6.59 -18.14
N ALA A 790 -21.54 6.60 -17.68
CA ALA A 790 -21.01 7.73 -16.95
C ALA A 790 -20.80 8.96 -17.87
N GLN A 791 -20.46 8.76 -19.15
CA GLN A 791 -20.41 9.82 -20.18
C GLN A 791 -21.76 10.49 -20.39
N LEU A 792 -22.83 9.71 -20.51
CA LEU A 792 -24.19 10.25 -20.67
C LEU A 792 -24.66 11.05 -19.44
N ASN A 793 -24.09 10.78 -18.27
CA ASN A 793 -24.46 11.40 -16.99
C ASN A 793 -23.46 12.48 -16.52
N THR A 794 -22.52 12.89 -17.38
CA THR A 794 -21.58 13.97 -17.07
C THR A 794 -21.57 14.99 -18.19
N LEU A 795 -21.97 16.22 -17.89
CA LEU A 795 -21.76 17.33 -18.81
C LEU A 795 -20.35 17.88 -18.63
N TYR A 796 -19.64 18.04 -19.75
CA TYR A 796 -18.25 18.46 -19.78
C TYR A 796 -18.03 19.41 -20.95
N THR A 797 -17.81 20.69 -20.67
CA THR A 797 -17.73 21.76 -21.68
C THR A 797 -16.30 22.19 -22.01
N THR A 798 -15.31 21.75 -21.22
CA THR A 798 -13.87 21.93 -21.50
C THR A 798 -13.15 20.57 -21.53
N PRO A 799 -12.92 19.98 -22.71
CA PRO A 799 -12.40 18.61 -22.86
C PRO A 799 -11.08 18.30 -22.14
N ASP A 800 -10.25 19.30 -21.88
CA ASP A 800 -8.83 19.12 -21.51
C ASP A 800 -8.54 19.22 -19.99
N ASP A 801 -9.52 19.55 -19.13
CA ASP A 801 -9.37 19.59 -17.65
C ASP A 801 -10.39 18.68 -16.94
N PRO A 802 -10.01 17.46 -16.48
CA PRO A 802 -10.91 16.51 -15.82
C PRO A 802 -11.52 17.04 -14.52
N TRP A 803 -11.08 18.20 -14.01
CA TRP A 803 -11.61 18.89 -12.83
C TRP A 803 -12.17 20.26 -13.17
N SER A 804 -12.52 20.49 -14.43
CA SER A 804 -13.10 21.76 -14.84
C SER A 804 -14.25 22.16 -13.92
N ALA A 805 -14.24 23.42 -13.50
CA ALA A 805 -15.25 23.99 -12.62
C ALA A 805 -16.64 24.04 -13.28
N ASP A 806 -16.71 23.96 -14.61
CA ASP A 806 -17.96 23.95 -15.37
C ASP A 806 -18.57 22.54 -15.54
N ARG A 807 -17.89 21.50 -15.07
CA ARG A 807 -18.39 20.12 -15.14
C ARG A 807 -19.67 19.96 -14.30
N VAL A 808 -20.61 19.19 -14.81
CA VAL A 808 -21.83 18.83 -14.07
C VAL A 808 -21.93 17.32 -13.93
N GLU A 809 -21.73 16.84 -12.70
CA GLU A 809 -21.94 15.45 -12.28
C GLU A 809 -23.43 15.24 -11.96
N THR A 810 -24.15 14.50 -12.81
CA THR A 810 -25.56 14.15 -12.54
C THR A 810 -25.70 12.82 -11.79
N CYS A 811 -24.59 12.12 -11.54
CA CYS A 811 -24.49 10.86 -10.81
C CYS A 811 -25.31 10.86 -9.50
N LYS A 812 -25.29 11.97 -8.75
CA LYS A 812 -26.00 12.12 -7.47
C LYS A 812 -27.53 11.97 -7.55
N VAL A 813 -28.11 12.14 -8.74
CA VAL A 813 -29.56 11.99 -8.94
C VAL A 813 -30.00 10.55 -8.65
N CYS A 814 -29.21 9.58 -9.12
CA CYS A 814 -29.50 8.14 -8.97
C CYS A 814 -28.63 7.45 -7.89
N HIS A 815 -27.41 7.94 -7.66
CA HIS A 815 -26.42 7.33 -6.77
C HIS A 815 -26.14 8.15 -5.50
N GLY A 816 -26.85 9.26 -5.28
CA GLY A 816 -26.70 10.07 -4.06
C GLY A 816 -27.10 9.31 -2.80
N ALA A 817 -26.82 9.90 -1.64
CA ALA A 817 -27.25 9.35 -0.36
C ALA A 817 -28.77 9.09 -0.35
N GLU A 818 -29.18 7.99 0.27
CA GLU A 818 -30.59 7.54 0.39
C GLU A 818 -31.30 7.20 -0.93
N ARG A 819 -30.57 7.19 -2.05
CA ARG A 819 -31.09 6.68 -3.32
C ARG A 819 -31.03 5.15 -3.35
N GLU A 820 -31.91 4.55 -4.15
CA GLU A 820 -31.97 3.11 -4.36
C GLU A 820 -30.60 2.53 -4.76
N PHE A 821 -29.90 3.22 -5.67
CA PHE A 821 -28.57 2.83 -6.15
C PHE A 821 -27.42 3.59 -5.47
N SER A 822 -27.62 4.07 -4.23
CA SER A 822 -26.56 4.74 -3.48
C SER A 822 -25.34 3.83 -3.30
N ALA A 823 -24.15 4.43 -3.17
CA ALA A 823 -22.92 3.67 -2.91
C ALA A 823 -23.03 2.77 -1.66
N THR A 824 -23.73 3.23 -0.62
CA THR A 824 -23.97 2.43 0.61
C THR A 824 -24.91 1.25 0.36
N SER A 825 -25.87 1.38 -0.56
CA SER A 825 -26.80 0.30 -0.91
C SER A 825 -26.11 -0.78 -1.74
N VAL A 826 -25.42 -0.40 -2.81
CA VAL A 826 -24.89 -1.35 -3.81
C VAL A 826 -23.54 -1.98 -3.39
N HIS A 827 -22.82 -1.35 -2.47
CA HIS A 827 -21.58 -1.88 -1.88
C HIS A 827 -21.79 -2.47 -0.48
N ASN A 828 -23.03 -2.75 -0.10
CA ASN A 828 -23.29 -3.38 1.19
C ASN A 828 -22.75 -4.82 1.21
N ILE A 829 -21.81 -5.09 2.11
CA ILE A 829 -21.20 -6.42 2.35
C ILE A 829 -21.90 -7.21 3.46
N SER A 830 -23.01 -6.67 3.99
CA SER A 830 -23.81 -7.31 5.01
C SER A 830 -24.61 -8.50 4.47
N ASN A 831 -25.07 -9.35 5.39
CA ASN A 831 -25.74 -10.61 5.14
C ASN A 831 -26.98 -10.53 4.19
N PRO A 832 -27.09 -11.39 3.14
CA PRO A 832 -26.15 -12.43 2.75
C PRO A 832 -24.92 -11.90 2.01
N TYR A 833 -23.74 -12.12 2.59
CA TYR A 833 -22.48 -11.87 1.93
C TYR A 833 -22.32 -12.84 0.76
N LYS A 834 -22.24 -12.29 -0.46
CA LYS A 834 -21.77 -13.01 -1.64
C LYS A 834 -20.46 -12.36 -2.07
N PRO A 835 -19.34 -13.11 -2.14
CA PRO A 835 -18.10 -12.60 -2.70
C PRO A 835 -18.36 -12.15 -4.15
N PRO A 836 -18.00 -10.92 -4.49
CA PRO A 836 -18.33 -10.33 -5.79
C PRO A 836 -17.29 -10.69 -6.86
N TYR A 837 -16.14 -11.21 -6.46
CA TYR A 837 -15.06 -11.68 -7.32
C TYR A 837 -14.33 -12.84 -6.65
N PRO A 838 -13.91 -13.88 -7.39
CA PRO A 838 -13.07 -14.93 -6.85
C PRO A 838 -11.67 -14.36 -6.54
N ARG A 839 -11.06 -14.75 -5.42
CA ARG A 839 -9.64 -14.45 -5.17
C ARG A 839 -8.71 -15.31 -6.00
N GLU A 840 -9.20 -16.45 -6.47
CA GLU A 840 -8.56 -17.21 -7.53
C GLU A 840 -8.91 -16.53 -8.86
N PRO A 841 -7.93 -16.04 -9.63
CA PRO A 841 -8.21 -15.56 -10.98
C PRO A 841 -8.84 -16.70 -11.78
N GLU A 842 -10.00 -16.47 -12.39
CA GLU A 842 -10.47 -17.33 -13.48
C GLU A 842 -9.46 -17.13 -14.62
N ARG A 843 -8.56 -18.10 -14.82
CA ARG A 843 -7.61 -18.10 -15.94
C ARG A 843 -8.23 -18.76 -17.17
#